data_AF-A0A2Z4V567-F1
#
_entry.id   AF-A0A2Z4V567-F1
#
_cell.length_a   1.000
_cell.length_b   1.000
_cell.length_c   1.000
_cell.angle_alpha   90.00
_cell.angle_beta   90.00
_cell.angle_gamma   90.00
#
_symmetry.space_group_name_H-M   'P 1'
#
loop_
_entity.id
_entity.type
_entity.pdbx_description
1 polymer ?
#
loop_
_entity_poly.entity_id
_entity_poly.type
_entity_poly.pdbx_seq_one_letter_code
_entity_poly.pdbx_strand_id
1 'polypeptide(L)'
;MSSLPETPSRSLTGPRRTRAEGPADLALLPDLVRAVLARDTAGAAGDRDRGGAAAGWAVEPGAFWCHVRPGDAVRRTQGWKLHVSATPLSAPLVLARAAEVLTAHRAPFKFAASPARVAALVSGRFARGGAGKFITVYPVDDAQFRLLAEELHRATVGLPGPAVLSDRRYLPDSQVYYRYGVFAAAPELTADGAFAARLTDPEGRPVSDERNAWYSPPSWAGEPFPGRPVAPARSTATAKPVLLNGRYLVRGAIQHSNKGGVFRAEDTATGDRVVVKQARPHVGAGLEGLDVRDLLRREAALLDHFGRRFPDRVPRLVEVFEQQGSAFLVAESVPGATLRRTVAERLVREGSACPDGPTAGPLVRQLLELVATAHELGVTLHDFNPNNVMVTPDGQLRLIDLEMAAAQGERWVLGATRGYTAPELRAADPVAPAFGPAVDLYALGATILHALTGADPLFAADRPAAGARPDEERLSRLLDLLARDQPLVRRYGPLVRGLMRDAPEDRWTLERAREALDGGPAPTTAPGGPAGSTGSTGSTRSAGSTGSAGSTDAARVRARLLHDGIAHLLATMRPADPDRLWAADSFGETCDPVALQHGSAGGVGVLARALRHADDLAAGSPYATAPGTRDGTRDGSQDGSGDGSARDSAYGPPVTREALRAGLRTAALWTADRQEALPGNLPGLHFGRSGTAWALLDAARALGDAALTERALALALALPLEWPNPDVCHGAAGAGLTQLHFWRTTGDRRFLDRAVQAAEGLLAAARSTPEGVFWPVPEDFDSGLAGAWHYGFAHGVAGVGTFLLLAWEATGDERLRAAAVAAGSTLAAAARRGPAGTLWPVDRARHLSGSPDLARHWCSGSSGVGTFLVRLRSAAGPGGEGLADLVEGAAAAVRAGRVTDTAATCHGLAGNAEFLLDAAELTGDARHRAGAELLVEHMAAQAVLRDGRLLVPDENRTSVLAEYATGLAGSLSLLLRLRYGGPRAWLPEGGPGHP
;
A
#
# COMPACT_ATOMS: atom_id res chain seq x y z
N MET A 1 0.45 -3.99 56.92
CA MET A 1 -0.80 -4.23 57.66
C MET A 1 -1.64 -2.97 57.65
N SER A 2 -2.68 -2.94 56.81
CA SER A 2 -4.01 -2.36 57.08
C SER A 2 -4.84 -2.55 55.81
N SER A 3 -5.99 -3.19 56.00
CA SER A 3 -6.90 -3.81 55.06
C SER A 3 -7.62 -2.84 54.12
N LEU A 4 -7.67 -3.17 52.83
CA LEU A 4 -8.66 -2.67 51.87
C LEU A 4 -9.47 -3.87 51.34
N PRO A 5 -10.78 -3.69 51.09
CA PRO A 5 -11.71 -4.80 50.91
C PRO A 5 -11.61 -5.44 49.53
N GLU A 6 -11.70 -6.77 49.49
CA GLU A 6 -11.81 -7.59 48.29
C GLU A 6 -13.09 -7.23 47.52
N THR A 7 -12.94 -6.79 46.28
CA THR A 7 -14.03 -6.72 45.30
C THR A 7 -14.06 -8.02 44.49
N PRO A 8 -15.26 -8.60 44.25
CA PRO A 8 -15.37 -9.92 43.65
C PRO A 8 -14.97 -9.89 42.17
N SER A 9 -14.06 -10.79 41.82
CA SER A 9 -13.72 -11.23 40.47
C SER A 9 -15.00 -11.48 39.66
N ARG A 10 -15.32 -10.59 38.73
CA ARG A 10 -16.21 -10.89 37.61
C ARG A 10 -15.33 -11.25 36.42
N SER A 11 -15.44 -12.50 35.98
CA SER A 11 -14.83 -12.98 34.74
C SER A 11 -15.29 -12.11 33.57
N LEU A 12 -14.36 -11.36 32.99
CA LEU A 12 -14.54 -10.66 31.72
C LEU A 12 -14.25 -11.65 30.59
N THR A 13 -15.16 -12.59 30.36
CA THR A 13 -15.12 -13.47 29.19
C THR A 13 -15.68 -12.73 27.98
N GLY A 14 -14.82 -12.47 26.99
CA GLY A 14 -15.20 -12.12 25.62
C GLY A 14 -14.45 -10.89 25.08
N PRO A 15 -13.81 -10.97 23.89
CA PRO A 15 -13.15 -9.83 23.27
C PRO A 15 -14.21 -8.80 22.85
N ARG A 16 -14.32 -7.72 23.63
CA ARG A 16 -15.05 -6.53 23.19
C ARG A 16 -14.23 -5.88 22.08
N ARG A 17 -14.71 -6.09 20.85
CA ARG A 17 -14.28 -5.44 19.62
C ARG A 17 -14.12 -3.94 19.86
N THR A 18 -13.27 -3.27 19.07
CA THR A 18 -13.46 -1.86 18.75
C THR A 18 -14.95 -1.65 18.51
N ARG A 19 -15.60 -0.79 19.29
CA ARG A 19 -17.03 -0.56 19.09
C ARG A 19 -17.16 0.08 17.71
N ALA A 20 -17.49 -0.74 16.70
CA ALA A 20 -17.90 -0.24 15.41
C ALA A 20 -18.98 0.81 15.67
N GLU A 21 -18.87 1.97 15.02
CA GLU A 21 -19.79 3.09 15.21
C GLU A 21 -21.22 2.55 15.21
N GLY A 22 -21.93 2.73 16.33
CA GLY A 22 -23.31 2.30 16.40
C GLY A 22 -24.18 3.18 15.48
N PRO A 23 -25.40 2.75 15.14
CA PRO A 23 -26.34 3.59 14.39
C PRO A 23 -26.53 4.98 15.01
N ALA A 24 -26.48 5.09 16.34
CA ALA A 24 -26.56 6.37 17.05
C ALA A 24 -25.33 7.27 16.83
N ASP A 25 -24.12 6.71 16.77
CA ASP A 25 -22.89 7.46 16.56
C ASP A 25 -22.85 8.05 15.14
N LEU A 26 -23.34 7.29 14.15
CA LEU A 26 -23.47 7.71 12.75
C LEU A 26 -24.59 8.74 12.54
N ALA A 27 -25.62 8.73 13.39
CA ALA A 27 -26.77 9.64 13.28
C ALA A 27 -26.57 10.97 14.01
N LEU A 28 -25.70 11.04 15.03
CA LEU A 28 -25.55 12.20 15.93
C LEU A 28 -25.40 13.54 15.21
N LEU A 29 -24.42 13.67 14.30
CA LEU A 29 -24.15 14.94 13.61
C LEU A 29 -25.20 15.26 12.53
N PRO A 30 -25.66 14.29 11.69
CA PRO A 30 -26.81 14.50 10.80
C PRO A 30 -28.09 14.94 11.52
N ASP A 31 -28.44 14.31 12.65
CA ASP A 31 -29.66 14.63 13.40
C ASP A 31 -29.59 16.01 14.03
N LEU A 32 -28.41 16.44 14.46
CA LEU A 32 -28.18 17.80 14.94
C LEU A 32 -28.46 18.85 13.85
N VAL A 33 -28.04 18.61 12.60
CA VAL A 33 -28.37 19.50 11.48
C VAL A 33 -29.86 19.47 11.15
N ARG A 34 -30.49 18.28 11.16
CA ARG A 34 -31.96 18.16 10.97
C ARG A 34 -32.72 18.95 12.02
N ALA A 35 -32.26 18.95 13.27
CA ALA A 35 -32.87 19.71 14.36
C ALA A 35 -32.75 21.23 14.15
N VAL A 36 -31.61 21.73 13.64
CA VAL A 36 -31.44 23.14 13.27
C VAL A 36 -32.41 23.53 12.14
N LEU A 37 -32.49 22.72 11.07
CA LEU A 37 -33.41 22.95 9.94
C LEU A 37 -34.89 22.97 10.37
N ALA A 38 -35.27 22.12 11.33
CA ALA A 38 -36.63 22.08 11.86
C ALA A 38 -36.98 23.33 12.68
N ARG A 39 -36.00 24.01 13.29
CA ARG A 39 -36.22 25.26 14.04
C ARG A 39 -36.40 26.46 13.12
N ASP A 40 -35.58 26.57 12.08
CA ASP A 40 -35.70 27.65 11.08
C ASP A 40 -37.06 27.64 10.37
N THR A 41 -37.58 26.45 10.07
CA THR A 41 -38.91 26.29 9.45
C THR A 41 -40.06 26.65 10.39
N ALA A 42 -39.90 26.46 11.71
CA ALA A 42 -40.89 26.87 12.71
C ALA A 42 -40.91 28.39 12.95
N GLY A 43 -39.79 29.08 12.76
CA GLY A 43 -39.71 30.55 12.84
C GLY A 43 -40.35 31.29 11.66
N ALA A 44 -40.45 30.64 10.49
CA ALA A 44 -41.13 31.17 9.30
C ALA A 44 -42.65 30.88 9.28
N ALA A 45 -43.17 30.08 10.22
CA ALA A 45 -44.56 29.60 10.26
C ALA A 45 -45.55 30.60 10.92
N GLY A 46 -45.52 31.85 10.44
CA GLY A 46 -46.63 32.80 10.59
C GLY A 46 -47.79 32.55 9.63
N ASP A 47 -47.67 31.57 8.72
CA ASP A 47 -48.72 31.19 7.78
C ASP A 47 -48.84 29.66 7.73
N ARG A 48 -49.90 29.13 8.34
CA ARG A 48 -50.15 27.69 8.50
C ARG A 48 -51.11 27.22 7.42
N ASP A 49 -50.59 26.77 6.29
CA ASP A 49 -51.23 25.67 5.56
C ASP A 49 -50.25 24.97 4.61
N ARG A 50 -49.65 23.87 5.08
CA ARG A 50 -49.13 22.69 4.34
C ARG A 50 -48.25 21.86 5.26
N GLY A 51 -48.75 20.68 5.66
CA GLY A 51 -47.93 19.66 6.29
C GLY A 51 -46.99 18.97 5.30
N GLY A 52 -45.80 18.59 5.77
CA GLY A 52 -44.91 17.62 5.09
C GLY A 52 -43.50 18.14 4.77
N ALA A 53 -42.50 17.56 5.46
CA ALA A 53 -41.04 17.74 5.27
C ALA A 53 -40.48 19.15 5.52
N ALA A 54 -39.20 19.22 5.90
CA ALA A 54 -38.40 20.44 5.95
C ALA A 54 -38.31 21.05 4.54
N ALA A 55 -39.34 21.80 4.14
CA ALA A 55 -39.58 22.21 2.77
C ALA A 55 -38.44 23.09 2.26
N GLY A 56 -37.55 22.50 1.46
CA GLY A 56 -36.49 23.20 0.74
C GLY A 56 -35.05 22.80 1.06
N TRP A 57 -34.78 21.82 1.94
CA TRP A 57 -33.41 21.31 2.19
C TRP A 57 -33.31 19.78 2.09
N ALA A 58 -32.22 19.29 1.50
CA ALA A 58 -31.82 17.89 1.47
C ALA A 58 -30.63 17.66 2.41
N VAL A 59 -30.73 16.63 3.26
CA VAL A 59 -29.64 16.13 4.11
C VAL A 59 -29.33 14.70 3.67
N GLU A 60 -28.16 14.50 3.11
CA GLU A 60 -27.72 13.24 2.49
C GLU A 60 -26.49 12.69 3.25
N PRO A 61 -26.68 11.81 4.25
CA PRO A 61 -25.59 11.14 4.93
C PRO A 61 -24.89 10.15 3.99
N GLY A 62 -23.58 10.33 3.77
CA GLY A 62 -22.71 9.38 3.06
C GLY A 62 -21.72 8.68 4.01
N ALA A 63 -20.86 7.83 3.45
CA ALA A 63 -19.93 7.01 4.23
C ALA A 63 -18.88 7.81 5.04
N PHE A 64 -18.44 8.96 4.53
CA PHE A 64 -17.53 9.87 5.23
C PHE A 64 -18.11 11.27 5.39
N TRP A 65 -18.78 11.78 4.35
CA TRP A 65 -19.34 13.13 4.30
C TRP A 65 -20.86 13.06 4.36
N CYS A 66 -21.48 13.95 5.13
CA CYS A 66 -22.89 14.29 5.02
C CYS A 66 -23.03 15.59 4.22
N HIS A 67 -23.88 15.59 3.20
CA HIS A 67 -24.15 16.76 2.36
C HIS A 67 -25.46 17.43 2.75
N VAL A 68 -25.47 18.77 2.80
CA VAL A 68 -26.63 19.59 3.15
C VAL A 68 -26.81 20.65 2.08
N ARG A 69 -27.95 20.63 1.38
CA ARG A 69 -28.18 21.48 0.21
C ARG A 69 -29.60 22.02 0.19
N PRO A 70 -29.82 23.29 -0.16
CA PRO A 70 -31.16 23.77 -0.46
C PRO A 70 -31.60 23.27 -1.85
N GLY A 71 -32.89 23.02 -2.04
CA GLY A 71 -33.45 22.41 -3.26
C GLY A 71 -33.32 23.26 -4.53
N ASP A 72 -32.99 24.54 -4.40
CA ASP A 72 -32.85 25.55 -5.44
C ASP A 72 -31.41 26.10 -5.57
N ALA A 73 -30.42 25.48 -4.93
CA ALA A 73 -29.06 26.02 -4.91
C ALA A 73 -28.42 26.12 -6.31
N VAL A 74 -28.11 27.35 -6.72
CA VAL A 74 -27.29 27.61 -7.91
C VAL A 74 -25.85 27.17 -7.65
N ARG A 75 -25.31 26.31 -8.53
CA ARG A 75 -24.00 25.69 -8.36
C ARG A 75 -22.94 26.42 -9.17
N ARG A 76 -22.02 27.11 -8.48
CA ARG A 76 -20.73 27.47 -9.09
C ARG A 76 -19.93 26.18 -9.36
N THR A 77 -19.19 26.16 -10.46
CA THR A 77 -18.26 25.06 -10.78
C THR A 77 -16.94 25.20 -10.01
N GLN A 78 -16.51 26.44 -9.75
CA GLN A 78 -15.30 26.80 -9.00
C GLN A 78 -15.47 28.14 -8.26
N GLY A 79 -14.60 28.40 -7.29
CA GLY A 79 -14.56 29.69 -6.58
C GLY A 79 -13.90 29.63 -5.21
N TRP A 80 -14.08 30.69 -4.43
CA TRP A 80 -13.70 30.73 -3.01
C TRP A 80 -14.67 29.89 -2.16
N LYS A 81 -14.12 28.94 -1.42
CA LYS A 81 -14.86 28.10 -0.45
C LYS A 81 -14.29 28.25 0.95
N LEU A 82 -15.16 28.05 1.95
CA LEU A 82 -14.78 28.11 3.36
C LEU A 82 -14.63 26.72 3.93
N HIS A 83 -13.71 26.57 4.88
CA HIS A 83 -13.55 25.39 5.70
C HIS A 83 -13.59 25.79 7.17
N VAL A 84 -14.32 25.05 7.99
CA VAL A 84 -14.38 25.25 9.44
C VAL A 84 -13.71 24.05 10.12
N SER A 85 -12.81 24.30 11.07
CA SER A 85 -12.13 23.25 11.82
C SER A 85 -12.72 23.03 13.22
N ALA A 86 -12.65 21.79 13.69
CA ALA A 86 -13.11 21.37 15.02
C ALA A 86 -12.29 20.17 15.52
N THR A 87 -12.32 19.92 16.82
CA THR A 87 -11.91 18.64 17.42
C THR A 87 -13.13 17.72 17.54
N PRO A 88 -12.96 16.41 17.79
CA PRO A 88 -14.10 15.52 18.07
C PRO A 88 -14.98 16.01 19.22
N LEU A 89 -14.38 16.64 20.23
CA LEU A 89 -15.08 17.21 21.37
C LEU A 89 -15.90 18.46 21.00
N SER A 90 -15.34 19.37 20.20
CA SER A 90 -16.03 20.62 19.82
C SER A 90 -16.96 20.48 18.62
N ALA A 91 -16.83 19.41 17.84
CA ALA A 91 -17.55 19.22 16.58
C ALA A 91 -19.08 19.37 16.67
N PRO A 92 -19.79 18.79 17.66
CA PRO A 92 -21.25 18.98 17.76
C PRO A 92 -21.65 20.46 17.92
N LEU A 93 -20.92 21.20 18.75
CA LEU A 93 -21.22 22.62 19.00
C LEU A 93 -20.82 23.51 17.81
N VAL A 94 -19.65 23.25 17.20
CA VAL A 94 -19.22 23.95 15.98
C VAL A 94 -20.23 23.73 14.86
N LEU A 95 -20.70 22.49 14.66
CA LEU A 95 -21.67 22.16 13.63
C LEU A 95 -23.02 22.82 13.88
N ALA A 96 -23.52 22.84 15.12
CA ALA A 96 -24.81 23.45 15.44
C ALA A 96 -24.81 24.94 15.09
N ARG A 97 -23.80 25.67 15.58
CA ARG A 97 -23.68 27.11 15.37
C ARG A 97 -23.36 27.47 13.92
N ALA A 98 -22.54 26.68 13.24
CA ALA A 98 -22.28 26.86 11.82
C ALA A 98 -23.53 26.58 10.98
N ALA A 99 -24.29 25.53 11.31
CA ALA A 99 -25.52 25.19 10.61
C ALA A 99 -26.54 26.33 10.71
N GLU A 100 -26.75 26.93 11.89
CA GLU A 100 -27.66 28.09 12.07
C GLU A 100 -27.31 29.25 11.11
N VAL A 101 -26.02 29.58 10.99
CA VAL A 101 -25.54 30.60 10.03
C VAL A 101 -25.79 30.17 8.59
N LEU A 102 -25.40 28.94 8.24
CA LEU A 102 -25.44 28.45 6.87
C LEU A 102 -26.87 28.25 6.35
N THR A 103 -27.81 27.87 7.23
CA THR A 103 -29.22 27.71 6.88
C THR A 103 -29.90 29.06 6.70
N ALA A 104 -29.63 30.03 7.58
CA ALA A 104 -30.13 31.41 7.47
C ALA A 104 -29.73 32.07 6.14
N HIS A 105 -28.50 31.80 5.67
CA HIS A 105 -27.98 32.34 4.40
C HIS A 105 -28.16 31.42 3.18
N ARG A 106 -28.86 30.28 3.32
CA ARG A 106 -29.07 29.29 2.26
C ARG A 106 -27.78 28.81 1.56
N ALA A 107 -26.69 28.68 2.31
CA ALA A 107 -25.41 28.25 1.78
C ALA A 107 -25.29 26.71 1.78
N PRO A 108 -25.01 26.05 0.64
CA PRO A 108 -24.74 24.61 0.61
C PRO A 108 -23.45 24.26 1.37
N PHE A 109 -23.45 23.15 2.09
CA PHE A 109 -22.26 22.69 2.82
C PHE A 109 -22.21 21.17 2.92
N LYS A 110 -21.06 20.66 3.34
CA LYS A 110 -20.87 19.27 3.76
C LYS A 110 -20.03 19.22 5.01
N PHE A 111 -20.18 18.16 5.79
CA PHE A 111 -19.42 17.96 7.02
C PHE A 111 -19.07 16.48 7.24
N ALA A 112 -18.06 16.20 8.05
CA ALA A 112 -17.70 14.83 8.40
C ALA A 112 -18.84 14.15 9.17
N ALA A 113 -19.29 12.98 8.71
CA ALA A 113 -20.59 12.43 9.09
C ALA A 113 -20.71 12.00 10.58
N SER A 114 -19.60 11.81 11.29
CA SER A 114 -19.60 11.39 12.70
C SER A 114 -18.37 11.93 13.46
N PRO A 115 -18.37 11.91 14.81
CA PRO A 115 -17.21 12.25 15.61
C PRO A 115 -15.96 11.41 15.30
N ALA A 116 -16.12 10.13 14.92
CA ALA A 116 -14.99 9.29 14.52
C ALA A 116 -14.36 9.77 13.19
N ARG A 117 -15.17 10.28 12.25
CA ARG A 117 -14.66 10.90 11.01
C ARG A 117 -13.94 12.22 11.31
N VAL A 118 -14.41 12.98 12.30
CA VAL A 118 -13.66 14.16 12.79
C VAL A 118 -12.33 13.74 13.40
N ALA A 119 -12.30 12.69 14.24
CA ALA A 119 -11.07 12.16 14.81
C ALA A 119 -10.07 11.72 13.72
N ALA A 120 -10.57 11.11 12.63
CA ALA A 120 -9.75 10.78 11.47
C ALA A 120 -9.18 12.04 10.79
N LEU A 121 -9.98 13.09 10.56
CA LEU A 121 -9.54 14.35 9.94
C LEU A 121 -8.48 15.10 10.76
N VAL A 122 -8.52 14.98 12.08
CA VAL A 122 -7.54 15.63 12.97
C VAL A 122 -6.38 14.71 13.34
N SER A 123 -6.35 13.46 12.89
CA SER A 123 -5.25 12.53 13.17
C SER A 123 -3.91 13.06 12.68
N GLY A 124 -2.83 12.75 13.41
CA GLY A 124 -1.47 13.05 12.97
C GLY A 124 -1.07 12.38 11.65
N ARG A 125 -1.75 11.28 11.28
CA ARG A 125 -1.51 10.48 10.07
C ARG A 125 -2.37 10.88 8.87
N PHE A 126 -3.33 11.79 9.04
CA PHE A 126 -4.21 12.22 7.94
C PHE A 126 -3.45 13.06 6.91
N ALA A 127 -3.86 12.98 5.64
CA ALA A 127 -3.24 13.77 4.56
C ALA A 127 -3.35 15.27 4.84
N ARG A 128 -2.20 15.96 4.91
CA ARG A 128 -2.11 17.37 5.33
C ARG A 128 -3.00 18.33 4.53
N GLY A 129 -3.21 18.06 3.24
CA GLY A 129 -4.04 18.90 2.38
C GLY A 129 -5.53 18.89 2.76
N GLY A 130 -6.00 17.82 3.41
CA GLY A 130 -7.38 17.66 3.87
C GLY A 130 -7.58 17.78 5.38
N ALA A 131 -6.50 17.75 6.15
CA ALA A 131 -6.57 17.70 7.61
C ALA A 131 -7.29 18.91 8.22
N GLY A 132 -8.08 18.65 9.26
CA GLY A 132 -8.83 19.68 10.00
C GLY A 132 -10.06 20.26 9.28
N LYS A 133 -10.35 19.89 8.03
CA LYS A 133 -11.49 20.40 7.25
C LYS A 133 -12.80 19.71 7.67
N PHE A 134 -13.33 20.05 8.84
CA PHE A 134 -14.55 19.43 9.36
C PHE A 134 -15.77 19.79 8.53
N ILE A 135 -16.01 21.08 8.27
CA ILE A 135 -17.10 21.59 7.43
C ILE A 135 -16.51 22.21 6.17
N THR A 136 -17.08 21.95 5.00
CA THR A 136 -16.81 22.68 3.76
C THR A 136 -18.07 23.40 3.31
N VAL A 137 -17.97 24.71 3.10
CA VAL A 137 -19.07 25.58 2.67
C VAL A 137 -18.84 26.01 1.24
N TYR A 138 -19.90 26.04 0.44
CA TYR A 138 -19.89 26.37 -0.99
C TYR A 138 -20.74 27.62 -1.26
N PRO A 139 -20.19 28.84 -1.09
CA PRO A 139 -20.95 30.07 -1.32
C PRO A 139 -21.40 30.22 -2.78
N VAL A 140 -22.59 30.76 -2.98
CA VAL A 140 -23.14 31.03 -4.33
C VAL A 140 -22.48 32.24 -4.99
N ASP A 141 -21.91 33.15 -4.18
CA ASP A 141 -21.05 34.21 -4.66
C ASP A 141 -19.98 34.73 -3.70
N ASP A 142 -19.11 35.61 -4.20
CA ASP A 142 -18.01 36.22 -3.44
C ASP A 142 -18.52 37.16 -2.34
N ALA A 143 -19.72 37.73 -2.48
CA ALA A 143 -20.33 38.56 -1.44
C ALA A 143 -20.81 37.69 -0.28
N GLN A 144 -21.54 36.61 -0.59
CA GLN A 144 -21.94 35.60 0.37
C GLN A 144 -20.72 34.93 1.03
N PHE A 145 -19.65 34.65 0.27
CA PHE A 145 -18.40 34.13 0.82
C PHE A 145 -17.84 35.02 1.94
N ARG A 146 -17.78 36.35 1.72
CA ARG A 146 -17.26 37.30 2.72
C ARG A 146 -18.15 37.36 3.95
N LEU A 147 -19.46 37.44 3.74
CA LEU A 147 -20.46 37.46 4.81
C LEU A 147 -20.37 36.21 5.69
N LEU A 148 -20.39 35.03 5.07
CA LEU A 148 -20.29 33.75 5.77
C LEU A 148 -18.97 33.61 6.53
N ALA A 149 -17.86 34.10 5.99
CA ALA A 149 -16.58 34.05 6.69
C ALA A 149 -16.62 34.80 8.03
N GLU A 150 -17.25 35.98 8.05
CA GLU A 150 -17.42 36.80 9.25
C GLU A 150 -18.40 36.17 10.24
N GLU A 151 -19.58 35.74 9.78
CA GLU A 151 -20.60 35.16 10.66
C GLU A 151 -20.16 33.82 11.26
N LEU A 152 -19.55 32.95 10.46
CA LEU A 152 -19.00 31.69 10.95
C LEU A 152 -17.87 31.92 11.95
N HIS A 153 -17.05 32.95 11.76
CA HIS A 153 -16.03 33.32 12.74
C HIS A 153 -16.68 33.72 14.07
N ARG A 154 -17.65 34.64 14.06
CA ARG A 154 -18.38 35.05 15.27
C ARG A 154 -19.07 33.87 15.97
N ALA A 155 -19.62 32.93 15.20
CA ALA A 155 -20.29 31.75 15.72
C ALA A 155 -19.33 30.73 16.37
N THR A 156 -18.08 30.68 15.92
CA THR A 156 -17.12 29.61 16.30
C THR A 156 -15.92 30.09 17.11
N VAL A 157 -15.80 31.40 17.37
CA VAL A 157 -14.71 31.97 18.18
C VAL A 157 -14.64 31.30 19.56
N GLY A 158 -13.41 31.01 20.02
CA GLY A 158 -13.13 30.34 21.29
C GLY A 158 -13.33 28.82 21.30
N LEU A 159 -13.84 28.20 20.21
CA LEU A 159 -13.96 26.74 20.11
C LEU A 159 -12.66 26.12 19.56
N PRO A 160 -12.21 24.97 20.09
CA PRO A 160 -10.95 24.38 19.69
C PRO A 160 -11.05 23.67 18.32
N GLY A 161 -9.97 23.73 17.56
CA GLY A 161 -9.81 22.98 16.31
C GLY A 161 -8.43 23.23 15.68
N PRO A 162 -7.88 22.26 14.93
CA PRO A 162 -6.53 22.37 14.40
C PRO A 162 -6.44 23.37 13.25
N ALA A 163 -5.21 23.79 12.95
CA ALA A 163 -4.94 24.57 11.76
C ALA A 163 -5.19 23.78 10.47
N VAL A 164 -5.91 24.38 9.51
CA VAL A 164 -6.05 23.85 8.16
C VAL A 164 -4.89 24.37 7.31
N LEU A 165 -3.91 23.51 7.02
CA LEU A 165 -2.62 23.94 6.47
C LEU A 165 -2.68 24.41 5.02
N SER A 166 -3.58 23.80 4.25
CA SER A 166 -3.79 24.07 2.83
C SER A 166 -4.60 25.34 2.54
N ASP A 167 -5.07 26.01 3.59
CA ASP A 167 -6.01 27.12 3.48
C ASP A 167 -5.48 28.34 4.24
N ARG A 168 -5.95 29.53 3.84
CA ARG A 168 -5.65 30.77 4.57
C ARG A 168 -6.65 30.92 5.70
N ARG A 169 -6.16 31.18 6.92
CA ARG A 169 -7.03 31.45 8.07
C ARG A 169 -7.71 32.81 7.89
N TYR A 170 -9.00 32.92 8.21
CA TYR A 170 -9.74 34.18 8.14
C TYR A 170 -9.16 35.20 9.12
N LEU A 171 -9.24 35.01 10.43
CA LEU A 171 -8.57 35.87 11.43
C LEU A 171 -7.65 35.03 12.31
N PRO A 172 -6.64 35.60 13.01
CA PRO A 172 -5.64 34.83 13.75
C PRO A 172 -6.20 33.76 14.71
N ASP A 173 -7.34 34.04 15.34
CA ASP A 173 -8.07 33.21 16.30
C ASP A 173 -9.31 32.51 15.70
N SER A 174 -9.53 32.64 14.38
CA SER A 174 -10.70 32.08 13.70
C SER A 174 -10.55 30.59 13.43
N GLN A 175 -11.65 29.85 13.59
CA GLN A 175 -11.80 28.47 13.13
C GLN A 175 -12.17 28.37 11.64
N VAL A 176 -12.32 29.50 10.97
CA VAL A 176 -12.69 29.61 9.55
C VAL A 176 -11.45 29.82 8.70
N TYR A 177 -11.35 29.03 7.64
CA TYR A 177 -10.28 29.06 6.64
C TYR A 177 -10.87 29.13 5.24
N TYR A 178 -10.08 29.55 4.27
CA TYR A 178 -10.53 29.63 2.88
C TYR A 178 -9.47 29.22 1.88
N ARG A 179 -9.94 28.69 0.75
CA ARG A 179 -9.14 28.46 -0.46
C ARG A 179 -9.98 28.61 -1.72
N TYR A 180 -9.33 28.90 -2.84
CA TYR A 180 -9.94 28.78 -4.15
C TYR A 180 -9.88 27.32 -4.60
N GLY A 181 -10.91 26.81 -5.27
CA GLY A 181 -10.89 25.45 -5.80
C GLY A 181 -12.18 25.03 -6.49
N VAL A 182 -12.19 23.79 -6.99
CA VAL A 182 -13.37 23.21 -7.66
C VAL A 182 -14.48 22.94 -6.65
N PHE A 183 -15.73 23.17 -7.06
CA PHE A 183 -16.95 22.92 -6.27
C PHE A 183 -17.62 21.63 -6.74
N ALA A 184 -17.91 21.55 -8.04
CA ALA A 184 -18.57 20.42 -8.69
C ALA A 184 -18.31 20.45 -10.19
N ALA A 185 -17.13 19.99 -10.61
CA ALA A 185 -16.83 19.69 -12.01
C ALA A 185 -16.77 18.16 -12.18
N ALA A 186 -17.22 17.66 -13.33
CA ALA A 186 -16.94 16.29 -13.71
C ALA A 186 -15.42 16.11 -13.75
N PRO A 187 -14.86 15.12 -13.05
CA PRO A 187 -13.42 14.91 -13.10
C PRO A 187 -13.00 14.49 -14.51
N GLU A 188 -11.86 15.01 -14.96
CA GLU A 188 -11.29 14.71 -16.27
C GLU A 188 -10.26 13.60 -16.14
N LEU A 189 -10.24 12.68 -17.10
CA LEU A 189 -9.23 11.63 -17.17
C LEU A 189 -7.91 12.23 -17.67
N THR A 190 -6.87 12.23 -16.83
CA THR A 190 -5.55 12.76 -17.16
C THR A 190 -4.73 11.78 -17.98
N ALA A 191 -3.62 12.24 -18.58
CA ALA A 191 -2.68 11.39 -19.29
C ALA A 191 -2.07 10.27 -18.43
N ASP A 192 -2.10 10.41 -17.10
CA ASP A 192 -1.63 9.42 -16.13
C ASP A 192 -2.68 8.33 -15.83
N GLY A 193 -3.86 8.38 -16.48
CA GLY A 193 -4.94 7.40 -16.29
C GLY A 193 -5.70 7.56 -14.96
N ALA A 194 -5.65 8.76 -14.37
CA ALA A 194 -6.39 9.11 -13.16
C ALA A 194 -7.36 10.27 -13.40
N PHE A 195 -8.44 10.31 -12.64
CA PHE A 195 -9.45 11.35 -12.67
C PHE A 195 -9.05 12.51 -11.77
N ALA A 196 -8.86 13.69 -12.36
CA ALA A 196 -8.52 14.91 -11.65
C ALA A 196 -9.61 15.99 -11.78
N ALA A 197 -9.80 16.77 -10.72
CA ALA A 197 -10.65 17.95 -10.78
C ALA A 197 -9.84 19.14 -11.30
N ARG A 198 -10.32 19.79 -12.37
CA ARG A 198 -9.66 20.97 -12.97
C ARG A 198 -10.46 22.25 -12.75
N LEU A 199 -9.71 23.33 -12.53
CA LEU A 199 -10.16 24.71 -12.61
C LEU A 199 -10.18 25.15 -14.07
N THR A 200 -10.96 26.19 -14.36
CA THR A 200 -10.94 26.94 -15.61
C THR A 200 -10.31 28.30 -15.33
N ASP A 201 -9.23 28.63 -16.04
CA ASP A 201 -8.58 29.94 -15.93
C ASP A 201 -9.43 31.04 -16.63
N PRO A 202 -9.07 32.34 -16.50
CA PRO A 202 -9.81 33.43 -17.16
C PRO A 202 -9.85 33.33 -18.69
N GLU A 203 -8.93 32.59 -19.31
CA GLU A 203 -8.87 32.34 -20.75
C GLU A 203 -9.69 31.10 -21.17
N GLY A 204 -10.35 30.42 -20.23
CA GLY A 204 -11.16 29.23 -20.50
C GLY A 204 -10.36 27.92 -20.52
N ARG A 205 -9.07 27.94 -20.18
CA ARG A 205 -8.20 26.76 -20.22
C ARG A 205 -8.29 25.94 -18.92
N PRO A 206 -8.24 24.61 -19.01
CA PRO A 206 -8.23 23.75 -17.84
C PRO A 206 -6.88 23.80 -17.11
N VAL A 207 -6.89 24.02 -15.79
CA VAL A 207 -5.72 24.04 -14.91
C VAL A 207 -5.96 23.13 -13.70
N SER A 208 -4.95 22.40 -13.25
CA SER A 208 -5.08 21.51 -12.09
C SER A 208 -5.47 22.26 -10.80
N ASP A 209 -6.44 21.74 -10.04
CA ASP A 209 -6.73 22.21 -8.66
C ASP A 209 -5.65 21.63 -7.73
N GLU A 210 -4.51 22.32 -7.61
CA GLU A 210 -3.40 21.90 -6.75
C GLU A 210 -3.82 21.80 -5.28
N ARG A 211 -3.74 20.59 -4.71
CA ARG A 211 -4.09 20.32 -3.30
C ARG A 211 -2.86 20.25 -2.41
N ASN A 212 -2.12 21.35 -2.38
CA ASN A 212 -0.92 21.48 -1.57
C ASN A 212 -1.21 21.49 -0.06
N ALA A 213 -0.19 21.21 0.75
CA ALA A 213 -0.27 21.32 2.21
C ALA A 213 0.06 22.74 2.73
N TRP A 214 -0.08 23.73 1.86
CA TRP A 214 0.07 25.16 2.12
C TRP A 214 -0.93 25.93 1.26
N TYR A 215 -1.27 27.15 1.69
CA TYR A 215 -2.12 28.05 0.91
C TYR A 215 -1.44 28.43 -0.41
N SER A 216 -2.06 28.04 -1.53
CA SER A 216 -1.55 28.23 -2.89
C SER A 216 -2.71 28.50 -3.86
N PRO A 217 -3.40 29.64 -3.75
CA PRO A 217 -4.46 29.97 -4.70
C PRO A 217 -3.87 30.20 -6.09
N PRO A 218 -4.63 29.96 -7.17
CA PRO A 218 -4.24 30.38 -8.50
C PRO A 218 -3.94 31.87 -8.55
N SER A 219 -2.95 32.27 -9.36
CA SER A 219 -2.51 33.68 -9.44
C SER A 219 -3.64 34.63 -9.84
N TRP A 220 -4.62 34.16 -10.62
CA TRP A 220 -5.78 34.92 -11.07
C TRP A 220 -6.91 35.03 -10.03
N ALA A 221 -6.88 34.25 -8.94
CA ALA A 221 -7.97 34.23 -7.96
C ALA A 221 -8.01 35.49 -7.07
N GLY A 222 -6.88 36.22 -6.96
CA GLY A 222 -6.74 37.42 -6.14
C GLY A 222 -6.83 37.18 -4.63
N GLU A 223 -6.93 38.25 -3.84
CA GLU A 223 -7.26 38.19 -2.41
C GLU A 223 -8.74 38.58 -2.21
N PRO A 224 -9.59 37.69 -1.65
CA PRO A 224 -11.02 37.97 -1.57
C PRO A 224 -11.39 39.02 -0.53
N PHE A 225 -10.53 39.33 0.45
CA PHE A 225 -10.82 40.32 1.49
C PHE A 225 -10.03 41.64 1.30
N PRO A 226 -10.72 42.79 1.21
CA PRO A 226 -10.06 44.10 1.07
C PRO A 226 -9.05 44.40 2.19
N GLY A 227 -7.96 45.09 1.85
CA GLY A 227 -6.95 45.54 2.82
C GLY A 227 -6.02 44.46 3.36
N ARG A 228 -6.20 43.19 2.96
CA ARG A 228 -5.26 42.12 3.30
C ARG A 228 -4.10 42.08 2.31
N PRO A 229 -2.86 41.85 2.78
CA PRO A 229 -1.77 41.61 1.87
C PRO A 229 -2.07 40.35 1.06
N VAL A 230 -1.92 40.47 -0.27
CA VAL A 230 -1.89 39.32 -1.16
C VAL A 230 -0.79 38.40 -0.63
N ALA A 231 -1.12 37.13 -0.39
CA ALA A 231 -0.12 36.19 0.07
C ALA A 231 1.00 36.17 -0.99
N PRO A 232 2.27 36.39 -0.61
CA PRO A 232 3.35 36.34 -1.60
C PRO A 232 3.33 34.97 -2.27
N ALA A 233 3.41 34.95 -3.60
CA ALA A 233 3.66 33.71 -4.33
C ALA A 233 4.93 33.10 -3.71
N ARG A 234 4.82 31.91 -3.14
CA ARG A 234 5.98 31.24 -2.55
C ARG A 234 6.91 30.89 -3.70
N SER A 235 7.92 31.73 -3.92
CA SER A 235 9.04 31.43 -4.79
C SER A 235 9.75 30.18 -4.27
N THR A 236 10.02 29.23 -5.16
CA THR A 236 10.90 28.09 -4.89
C THR A 236 12.37 28.51 -4.77
N ALA A 237 12.70 29.78 -5.05
CA ALA A 237 14.05 30.32 -4.86
C ALA A 237 14.33 30.67 -3.38
N THR A 238 15.34 29.97 -2.84
CA THR A 238 16.06 30.23 -1.58
C THR A 238 15.20 30.55 -0.36
N ALA A 239 14.61 29.51 0.23
CA ALA A 239 14.00 29.59 1.55
C ALA A 239 14.98 30.21 2.56
N LYS A 240 14.58 31.32 3.21
CA LYS A 240 15.35 31.89 4.33
C LYS A 240 15.56 30.80 5.39
N PRO A 241 16.74 30.74 6.03
CA PRO A 241 16.98 29.78 7.11
C PRO A 241 15.93 29.95 8.21
N VAL A 242 15.32 28.84 8.66
CA VAL A 242 14.31 28.87 9.72
C VAL A 242 15.02 28.76 11.07
N LEU A 243 14.90 29.81 11.90
CA LEU A 243 15.43 29.84 13.26
C LEU A 243 14.27 29.66 14.25
N LEU A 244 14.30 28.59 15.03
CA LEU A 244 13.30 28.28 16.05
C LEU A 244 13.79 28.75 17.44
N ASN A 245 12.89 29.32 18.24
CA ASN A 245 13.19 29.90 19.55
C ASN A 245 14.38 30.88 19.57
N GLY A 246 14.71 31.53 18.44
CA GLY A 246 15.90 32.37 18.32
C GLY A 246 17.25 31.65 18.48
N ARG A 247 17.26 30.31 18.53
CA ARG A 247 18.44 29.49 18.91
C ARG A 247 18.68 28.28 18.02
N TYR A 248 17.64 27.63 17.49
CA TYR A 248 17.78 26.37 16.76
C TYR A 248 17.64 26.60 15.26
N LEU A 249 18.77 26.58 14.55
CA LEU A 249 18.82 26.82 13.12
C LEU A 249 18.49 25.54 12.35
N VAL A 250 17.32 25.48 11.73
CA VAL A 250 16.86 24.31 10.96
C VAL A 250 17.73 24.13 9.71
N ARG A 251 18.37 22.96 9.62
CA ARG A 251 19.21 22.55 8.48
C ARG A 251 18.46 21.67 7.49
N GLY A 252 17.41 20.99 7.94
CA GLY A 252 16.56 20.17 7.07
C GLY A 252 15.44 19.49 7.83
N ALA A 253 14.41 19.08 7.12
CA ALA A 253 13.34 18.27 7.68
C ALA A 253 13.66 16.78 7.55
N ILE A 254 13.47 16.03 8.63
CA ILE A 254 13.50 14.57 8.65
C ILE A 254 12.12 14.03 8.24
N GLN A 255 11.06 14.59 8.82
CA GLN A 255 9.69 14.15 8.58
C GLN A 255 8.74 15.35 8.63
N HIS A 256 7.70 15.30 7.80
CA HIS A 256 6.57 16.20 7.91
C HIS A 256 5.26 15.42 7.95
N SER A 257 4.51 15.57 9.03
CA SER A 257 3.19 14.97 9.21
C SER A 257 2.15 16.04 9.54
N ASN A 258 0.88 15.66 9.72
CA ASN A 258 -0.12 16.58 10.24
C ASN A 258 0.14 16.93 11.71
N LYS A 259 0.70 15.99 12.50
CA LYS A 259 1.12 16.19 13.90
C LYS A 259 2.12 17.32 14.06
N GLY A 260 3.02 17.45 13.10
CA GLY A 260 4.10 18.44 13.08
C GLY A 260 5.31 17.93 12.30
N GLY A 261 6.34 18.76 12.23
CA GLY A 261 7.63 18.40 11.61
C GLY A 261 8.63 17.85 12.62
N VAL A 262 9.55 17.03 12.13
CA VAL A 262 10.78 16.64 12.83
C VAL A 262 11.95 17.20 12.02
N PHE A 263 12.81 17.98 12.64
CA PHE A 263 13.85 18.76 11.97
C PHE A 263 15.24 18.41 12.50
N ARG A 264 16.23 18.36 11.60
CA ARG A 264 17.64 18.50 11.99
C ARG A 264 17.93 19.98 12.14
N ALA A 265 18.48 20.36 13.28
CA ALA A 265 18.89 21.74 13.55
C ALA A 265 20.26 21.78 14.21
N GLU A 266 20.81 22.99 14.26
CA GLU A 266 22.02 23.31 14.98
C GLU A 266 21.65 24.27 16.11
N ASP A 267 22.09 23.97 17.33
CA ASP A 267 21.99 24.89 18.45
C ASP A 267 23.04 25.99 18.29
N THR A 268 22.62 27.21 17.98
CA THR A 268 23.56 28.32 17.72
C THR A 268 24.30 28.78 18.97
N ALA A 269 23.88 28.37 20.16
CA ALA A 269 24.57 28.70 21.41
C ALA A 269 25.74 27.75 21.69
N THR A 270 25.64 26.48 21.31
CA THR A 270 26.65 25.44 21.61
C THR A 270 27.39 24.92 20.38
N GLY A 271 26.81 25.08 19.19
CA GLY A 271 27.27 24.43 17.94
C GLY A 271 26.82 22.97 17.80
N ASP A 272 26.10 22.42 18.78
CA ASP A 272 25.68 21.03 18.78
C ASP A 272 24.59 20.75 17.74
N ARG A 273 24.61 19.54 17.18
CA ARG A 273 23.53 19.04 16.32
C ARG A 273 22.39 18.52 17.17
N VAL A 274 21.18 18.97 16.87
CA VAL A 274 19.96 18.62 17.59
C VAL A 274 18.85 18.16 16.64
N VAL A 275 17.92 17.38 17.18
CA VAL A 275 16.64 17.07 16.55
C VAL A 275 15.55 17.87 17.25
N VAL A 276 14.73 18.56 16.47
CA VAL A 276 13.60 19.35 16.97
C VAL A 276 12.29 18.70 16.49
N LYS A 277 11.48 18.22 17.41
CA LYS A 277 10.14 17.68 17.15
C LYS A 277 9.08 18.75 17.43
N GLN A 278 8.14 18.93 16.51
CA GLN A 278 6.99 19.83 16.66
C GLN A 278 5.70 19.04 16.91
N ALA A 279 4.88 19.50 17.84
CA ALA A 279 3.50 19.07 18.05
C ALA A 279 2.55 20.25 17.90
N ARG A 280 1.59 20.14 16.97
CA ARG A 280 0.63 21.20 16.66
C ARG A 280 -0.62 21.09 17.54
N PRO A 281 -1.22 22.23 17.94
CA PRO A 281 -2.40 22.22 18.78
C PRO A 281 -3.58 21.52 18.11
N HIS A 282 -4.35 20.80 18.91
CA HIS A 282 -5.60 20.12 18.54
C HIS A 282 -5.47 18.99 17.50
N VAL A 283 -4.26 18.62 17.10
CA VAL A 283 -4.00 17.45 16.26
C VAL A 283 -3.97 16.20 17.13
N GLY A 284 -4.58 15.11 16.67
CA GLY A 284 -4.79 13.90 17.47
C GLY A 284 -5.71 14.11 18.67
N ALA A 285 -6.51 15.20 18.68
CA ALA A 285 -7.37 15.51 19.80
C ALA A 285 -8.48 14.47 20.00
N GLY A 286 -8.62 13.99 21.24
CA GLY A 286 -9.70 13.08 21.65
C GLY A 286 -10.90 13.80 22.27
N LEU A 287 -11.86 13.04 22.81
CA LEU A 287 -13.02 13.56 23.55
C LEU A 287 -12.66 14.09 24.95
N GLU A 288 -11.46 13.76 25.42
CA GLU A 288 -10.88 14.17 26.69
C GLU A 288 -10.20 15.55 26.68
N GLY A 289 -10.04 16.15 25.49
CA GLY A 289 -9.36 17.44 25.33
C GLY A 289 -7.83 17.39 25.28
N LEU A 290 -7.21 16.21 25.41
CA LEU A 290 -5.78 16.00 25.18
C LEU A 290 -5.45 15.99 23.68
N ASP A 291 -4.24 16.42 23.33
CA ASP A 291 -3.72 16.39 21.96
C ASP A 291 -2.23 15.98 21.89
N VAL A 292 -1.66 15.96 20.68
CA VAL A 292 -0.26 15.55 20.46
C VAL A 292 0.80 16.37 21.22
N ARG A 293 0.46 17.56 21.72
CA ARG A 293 1.37 18.35 22.57
C ARG A 293 1.56 17.69 23.93
N ASP A 294 0.51 17.07 24.46
CA ASP A 294 0.59 16.37 25.75
C ASP A 294 1.47 15.13 25.63
N LEU A 295 1.38 14.41 24.51
CA LEU A 295 2.28 13.30 24.18
C LEU A 295 3.74 13.77 24.05
N LEU A 296 3.99 14.92 23.41
CA LEU A 296 5.33 15.47 23.28
C LEU A 296 5.94 15.88 24.64
N ARG A 297 5.14 16.46 25.54
CA ARG A 297 5.62 16.81 26.89
C ARG A 297 5.91 15.56 27.73
N ARG A 298 5.09 14.51 27.58
CA ARG A 298 5.35 13.20 28.20
C ARG A 298 6.66 12.59 27.69
N GLU A 299 6.87 12.61 26.37
CA GLU A 299 8.12 12.13 25.77
C GLU A 299 9.35 12.84 26.36
N ALA A 300 9.29 14.17 26.51
CA ALA A 300 10.38 14.94 27.12
C ALA A 300 10.67 14.51 28.56
N ALA A 301 9.62 14.31 29.38
CA ALA A 301 9.78 13.85 30.75
C ALA A 301 10.43 12.46 30.82
N LEU A 302 10.05 11.56 29.92
CA LEU A 302 10.67 10.23 29.81
C LEU A 302 12.12 10.32 29.35
N LEU A 303 12.44 11.15 28.36
CA LEU A 303 13.83 11.35 27.91
C LEU A 303 14.74 11.87 29.03
N ASP A 304 14.26 12.81 29.86
CA ASP A 304 15.02 13.27 31.03
C ASP A 304 15.22 12.13 32.06
N HIS A 305 14.17 11.36 32.34
CA HIS A 305 14.24 10.24 33.28
C HIS A 305 15.21 9.14 32.81
N PHE A 306 15.10 8.69 31.56
CA PHE A 306 16.01 7.73 30.96
C PHE A 306 17.44 8.29 30.88
N GLY A 307 17.61 9.54 30.45
CA GLY A 307 18.92 10.17 30.28
C GLY A 307 19.73 10.29 31.56
N ARG A 308 19.08 10.42 32.72
CA ARG A 308 19.75 10.44 34.03
C ARG A 308 20.29 9.08 34.46
N ARG A 309 19.65 7.98 34.05
CA ARG A 309 20.00 6.61 34.46
C ARG A 309 20.84 5.88 33.41
N PHE A 310 20.54 6.11 32.13
CA PHE A 310 21.10 5.43 30.97
C PHE A 310 21.45 6.42 29.84
N PRO A 311 22.37 7.36 30.06
CA PRO A 311 22.69 8.44 29.10
C PRO A 311 23.13 7.91 27.73
N ASP A 312 23.75 6.73 27.68
CA ASP A 312 24.23 6.12 26.43
C ASP A 312 23.15 5.35 25.66
N ARG A 313 21.92 5.25 26.18
CA ARG A 313 20.84 4.43 25.59
C ARG A 313 19.71 5.25 24.95
N VAL A 314 19.59 6.54 25.28
CA VAL A 314 18.59 7.47 24.73
C VAL A 314 19.25 8.81 24.38
N PRO A 315 18.69 9.65 23.49
CA PRO A 315 19.19 11.01 23.29
C PRO A 315 19.00 11.87 24.53
N ARG A 316 19.98 12.74 24.82
CA ARG A 316 19.83 13.74 25.89
C ARG A 316 18.73 14.75 25.54
N LEU A 317 17.82 15.02 26.47
CA LEU A 317 16.90 16.15 26.38
C LEU A 317 17.67 17.47 26.48
N VAL A 318 17.41 18.40 25.56
CA VAL A 318 18.01 19.74 25.57
C VAL A 318 17.03 20.75 26.17
N GLU A 319 15.83 20.86 25.61
CA GLU A 319 14.83 21.84 26.04
C GLU A 319 13.43 21.48 25.51
N VAL A 320 12.39 22.00 26.15
CA VAL A 320 11.01 22.05 25.63
C VAL A 320 10.53 23.49 25.66
N PHE A 321 9.98 23.97 24.55
CA PHE A 321 9.46 25.35 24.44
C PHE A 321 8.17 25.41 23.62
N GLU A 322 7.47 26.55 23.70
CA GLU A 322 6.28 26.83 22.88
C GLU A 322 6.53 28.01 21.94
N GLN A 323 6.10 27.87 20.69
CA GLN A 323 6.17 28.94 19.69
C GLN A 323 4.97 28.83 18.75
N GLN A 324 4.26 29.96 18.53
CA GLN A 324 3.07 30.02 17.67
C GLN A 324 2.00 28.96 18.03
N GLY A 325 1.82 28.71 19.33
CA GLY A 325 0.86 27.73 19.87
C GLY A 325 1.24 26.24 19.68
N SER A 326 2.36 25.96 19.00
CA SER A 326 2.92 24.60 18.90
C SER A 326 3.90 24.35 20.04
N ALA A 327 3.95 23.12 20.53
CA ALA A 327 5.00 22.66 21.44
C ALA A 327 6.17 22.10 20.64
N PHE A 328 7.38 22.32 21.14
CA PHE A 328 8.62 21.84 20.54
C PHE A 328 9.47 21.11 21.58
N LEU A 329 10.03 19.95 21.20
CA LEU A 329 10.98 19.18 21.98
C LEU A 329 12.31 19.17 21.23
N VAL A 330 13.37 19.59 21.92
CA VAL A 330 14.74 19.59 21.40
C VAL A 330 15.53 18.50 22.11
N ALA A 331 16.12 17.59 21.34
CA ALA A 331 16.96 16.53 21.85
C ALA A 331 18.28 16.45 21.06
N GLU A 332 19.29 15.83 21.66
CA GLU A 332 20.53 15.47 21.00
C GLU A 332 20.26 14.75 19.66
N SER A 333 20.99 15.12 18.60
CA SER A 333 20.98 14.36 17.35
C SER A 333 21.89 13.14 17.46
N VAL A 334 21.31 11.96 17.68
CA VAL A 334 22.07 10.69 17.66
C VAL A 334 22.73 10.48 16.29
N PRO A 335 24.06 10.24 16.22
CA PRO A 335 24.74 9.99 14.96
C PRO A 335 24.35 8.62 14.38
N GLY A 336 24.45 8.48 13.05
CA GLY A 336 24.15 7.22 12.36
C GLY A 336 22.78 7.21 11.68
N ALA A 337 22.16 6.03 11.63
CA ALA A 337 20.90 5.77 10.93
C ALA A 337 19.99 4.87 11.77
N THR A 338 18.69 4.84 11.45
CA THR A 338 17.78 3.87 12.10
C THR A 338 18.17 2.44 11.72
N LEU A 339 17.92 1.47 12.61
CA LEU A 339 18.17 0.06 12.38
C LEU A 339 17.54 -0.40 11.06
N ARG A 340 16.32 0.08 10.77
CA ARG A 340 15.65 -0.18 9.49
C ARG A 340 16.47 0.26 8.27
N ARG A 341 16.98 1.49 8.30
CA ARG A 341 17.80 2.04 7.22
C ARG A 341 19.13 1.30 7.12
N THR A 342 19.78 1.00 8.24
CA THR A 342 21.02 0.22 8.28
C THR A 342 20.84 -1.16 7.66
N VAL A 343 19.75 -1.86 7.99
CA VAL A 343 19.41 -3.17 7.41
C VAL A 343 19.15 -3.06 5.89
N ALA A 344 18.38 -2.06 5.45
CA ALA A 344 18.12 -1.84 4.03
C ALA A 344 19.40 -1.55 3.23
N GLU A 345 20.28 -0.69 3.74
CA GLU A 345 21.56 -0.36 3.11
C GLU A 345 22.50 -1.57 3.05
N ARG A 346 22.51 -2.42 4.10
CA ARG A 346 23.28 -3.68 4.11
C ARG A 346 22.73 -4.68 3.11
N LEU A 347 21.40 -4.86 3.01
CA LEU A 347 20.80 -5.76 2.02
C LEU A 347 21.18 -5.39 0.59
N VAL A 348 21.27 -4.10 0.27
CA VAL A 348 21.71 -3.63 -1.05
C VAL A 348 23.20 -3.88 -1.26
N ARG A 349 24.04 -3.53 -0.27
CA ARG A 349 25.52 -3.58 -0.39
C ARG A 349 26.10 -4.99 -0.26
N GLU A 350 25.57 -5.78 0.67
CA GLU A 350 26.13 -7.06 1.13
C GLU A 350 25.24 -8.26 0.77
N GLY A 351 24.01 -8.04 0.27
CA GLY A 351 23.06 -9.11 -0.04
C GLY A 351 22.46 -9.82 1.18
N SER A 352 22.82 -9.39 2.39
CA SER A 352 22.30 -9.90 3.65
C SER A 352 22.00 -8.75 4.61
N ALA A 353 20.96 -8.91 5.45
CA ALA A 353 20.64 -7.99 6.53
C ALA A 353 21.69 -8.07 7.67
N CYS A 354 22.17 -9.29 7.95
CA CYS A 354 23.19 -9.58 8.93
C CYS A 354 24.13 -10.68 8.38
N PRO A 355 25.43 -10.41 8.22
CA PRO A 355 26.31 -11.28 7.43
C PRO A 355 26.69 -12.58 8.16
N ASP A 356 26.81 -12.56 9.50
CA ASP A 356 27.33 -13.70 10.25
C ASP A 356 26.91 -13.75 11.73
N GLY A 357 27.23 -14.88 12.38
CA GLY A 357 26.95 -15.12 13.79
C GLY A 357 27.68 -14.18 14.76
N PRO A 358 28.98 -13.88 14.56
CA PRO A 358 29.72 -12.90 15.38
C PRO A 358 29.07 -11.52 15.43
N THR A 359 28.45 -11.06 14.35
CA THR A 359 27.73 -9.78 14.32
C THR A 359 26.33 -9.91 14.93
N ALA A 360 25.62 -11.00 14.64
CA ALA A 360 24.24 -11.20 15.06
C ALA A 360 24.06 -11.28 16.59
N GLY A 361 24.95 -12.00 17.29
CA GLY A 361 24.84 -12.18 18.74
C GLY A 361 24.87 -10.86 19.54
N PRO A 362 25.91 -10.02 19.36
CA PRO A 362 25.97 -8.69 19.96
C PRO A 362 24.80 -7.79 19.59
N LEU A 363 24.34 -7.83 18.34
CA LEU A 363 23.17 -7.06 17.89
C LEU A 363 21.90 -7.45 18.67
N VAL A 364 21.63 -8.76 18.76
CA VAL A 364 20.48 -9.29 19.52
C VAL A 364 20.60 -8.96 21.01
N ARG A 365 21.81 -9.04 21.57
CA ARG A 365 22.06 -8.66 22.97
C ARG A 365 21.72 -7.20 23.24
N GLN A 366 22.18 -6.29 22.38
CA GLN A 366 21.89 -4.86 22.53
C GLN A 366 20.39 -4.56 22.42
N LEU A 367 19.65 -5.26 21.54
CA LEU A 367 18.19 -5.11 21.45
C LEU A 367 17.47 -5.55 22.74
N LEU A 368 17.89 -6.68 23.32
CA LEU A 368 17.40 -7.14 24.63
C LEU A 368 17.68 -6.12 25.74
N GLU A 369 18.88 -5.54 25.74
CA GLU A 369 19.29 -4.52 26.72
C GLU A 369 18.46 -3.25 26.61
N LEU A 370 18.12 -2.77 25.40
CA LEU A 370 17.28 -1.59 25.23
C LEU A 370 15.87 -1.76 25.80
N VAL A 371 15.28 -2.96 25.67
CA VAL A 371 13.97 -3.24 26.28
C VAL A 371 14.11 -3.36 27.80
N ALA A 372 15.18 -4.01 28.28
CA ALA A 372 15.46 -4.13 29.70
C ALA A 372 15.59 -2.77 30.40
N THR A 373 16.27 -1.78 29.80
CA THR A 373 16.42 -0.46 30.42
C THR A 373 15.09 0.27 30.60
N ALA A 374 14.12 0.07 29.71
CA ALA A 374 12.78 0.62 29.89
C ALA A 374 12.04 -0.08 31.05
N HIS A 375 12.10 -1.41 31.09
CA HIS A 375 11.42 -2.21 32.11
C HIS A 375 12.00 -1.95 33.51
N GLU A 376 13.31 -1.70 33.62
CA GLU A 376 13.98 -1.31 34.88
C GLU A 376 13.46 0.03 35.45
N LEU A 377 12.95 0.92 34.59
CA LEU A 377 12.32 2.18 35.00
C LEU A 377 10.81 2.05 35.25
N GLY A 378 10.25 0.83 35.16
CA GLY A 378 8.81 0.60 35.26
C GLY A 378 8.02 1.12 34.05
N VAL A 379 8.69 1.34 32.92
CA VAL A 379 8.12 1.87 31.68
C VAL A 379 8.03 0.77 30.64
N THR A 380 6.88 0.66 29.97
CA THR A 380 6.70 -0.15 28.78
C THR A 380 6.77 0.77 27.56
N LEU A 381 7.45 0.36 26.49
CA LEU A 381 7.72 1.20 25.31
C LEU A 381 6.50 1.29 24.38
N HIS A 382 5.74 0.19 24.26
CA HIS A 382 4.54 0.02 23.41
C HIS A 382 4.72 0.21 21.89
N ASP A 383 5.83 0.80 21.43
CA ASP A 383 6.16 0.97 20.01
C ASP A 383 7.64 0.67 19.71
N PHE A 384 8.16 -0.42 20.28
CA PHE A 384 9.53 -0.87 19.98
C PHE A 384 9.61 -1.46 18.57
N ASN A 385 10.30 -0.78 17.66
CA ASN A 385 10.44 -1.21 16.27
C ASN A 385 11.76 -0.67 15.64
N PRO A 386 12.19 -1.20 14.47
CA PRO A 386 13.45 -0.80 13.83
C PRO A 386 13.60 0.68 13.42
N ASN A 387 12.51 1.46 13.36
CA ASN A 387 12.60 2.90 13.11
C ASN A 387 12.89 3.68 14.40
N ASN A 388 12.57 3.11 15.56
CA ASN A 388 12.76 3.70 16.89
C ASN A 388 14.08 3.27 17.54
N VAL A 389 14.97 2.62 16.79
CA VAL A 389 16.31 2.21 17.21
C VAL A 389 17.34 2.83 16.26
N MET A 390 18.27 3.61 16.78
CA MET A 390 19.42 4.15 16.04
C MET A 390 20.62 3.22 16.15
N VAL A 391 21.34 3.05 15.05
CA VAL A 391 22.65 2.39 14.98
C VAL A 391 23.70 3.47 14.78
N THR A 392 24.55 3.66 15.78
CA THR A 392 25.64 4.63 15.73
C THR A 392 26.80 4.12 14.86
N PRO A 393 27.74 4.99 14.42
CA PRO A 393 28.89 4.56 13.62
C PRO A 393 29.78 3.50 14.27
N ASP A 394 29.85 3.48 15.60
CA ASP A 394 30.56 2.49 16.42
C ASP A 394 29.72 1.22 16.72
N GLY A 395 28.53 1.10 16.13
CA GLY A 395 27.69 -0.09 16.21
C GLY A 395 26.87 -0.22 17.50
N GLN A 396 26.74 0.85 18.28
CA GLN A 396 25.87 0.89 19.46
C GLN A 396 24.41 1.17 19.08
N LEU A 397 23.48 0.58 19.82
CA LEU A 397 22.05 0.83 19.67
C LEU A 397 21.55 1.84 20.70
N ARG A 398 20.78 2.83 20.22
CA ARG A 398 20.10 3.82 21.07
C ARG A 398 18.61 3.89 20.73
N LEU A 399 17.75 3.91 21.75
CA LEU A 399 16.33 4.17 21.58
C LEU A 399 16.11 5.62 21.20
N ILE A 400 15.22 5.83 20.23
CA ILE A 400 14.66 7.14 19.90
C ILE A 400 13.14 7.02 19.88
N ASP A 401 12.48 8.16 20.05
CA ASP A 401 11.01 8.23 20.06
C ASP A 401 10.35 7.44 21.21
N LEU A 402 10.16 8.13 22.34
CA LEU A 402 9.49 7.59 23.52
C LEU A 402 8.04 8.09 23.63
N GLU A 403 7.45 8.58 22.54
CA GLU A 403 6.10 9.17 22.54
C GLU A 403 5.04 8.19 23.08
N MET A 404 5.17 6.91 22.72
CA MET A 404 4.22 5.88 23.09
C MET A 404 4.55 5.19 24.40
N ALA A 405 5.68 5.51 25.04
CA ALA A 405 6.10 4.85 26.25
C ALA A 405 5.27 5.31 27.46
N ALA A 406 4.95 4.38 28.35
CA ALA A 406 4.05 4.61 29.48
C ALA A 406 4.32 3.64 30.63
N ALA A 407 4.10 4.09 31.87
CA ALA A 407 4.04 3.16 33.00
C ALA A 407 2.72 2.37 32.96
N GLN A 408 2.76 1.12 33.41
CA GLN A 408 1.59 0.24 33.38
C GLN A 408 0.41 0.88 34.13
N GLY A 409 -0.78 0.82 33.52
CA GLY A 409 -2.00 1.39 34.08
C GLY A 409 -2.17 2.90 33.91
N GLU A 410 -1.13 3.64 33.48
CA GLU A 410 -1.31 5.03 33.07
C GLU A 410 -2.20 5.13 31.84
N ARG A 411 -2.90 6.25 31.71
CA ARG A 411 -3.67 6.51 30.50
C ARG A 411 -2.74 6.53 29.30
N TRP A 412 -3.11 5.77 28.28
CA TRP A 412 -2.29 5.56 27.10
C TRP A 412 -3.13 5.64 25.84
N VAL A 413 -2.54 6.23 24.80
CA VAL A 413 -3.12 6.32 23.47
C VAL A 413 -2.45 5.24 22.63
N LEU A 414 -3.22 4.48 21.85
CA LEU A 414 -2.70 3.36 21.08
C LEU A 414 -1.72 3.83 19.99
N GLY A 415 -0.45 3.54 20.22
CA GLY A 415 0.61 3.54 19.21
C GLY A 415 0.67 2.16 18.59
N ALA A 416 0.38 2.06 17.29
CA ALA A 416 0.44 0.79 16.58
C ALA A 416 1.31 0.90 15.33
N THR A 417 2.38 0.10 15.32
CA THR A 417 3.20 -0.21 14.16
C THR A 417 2.93 -1.66 13.78
N ARG A 418 2.24 -1.85 12.65
CA ARG A 418 1.79 -3.18 12.21
C ARG A 418 2.97 -4.15 12.07
N GLY A 419 2.77 -5.39 12.49
CA GLY A 419 3.82 -6.41 12.57
C GLY A 419 4.61 -6.38 13.88
N TYR A 420 4.71 -5.24 14.56
CA TYR A 420 5.43 -5.09 15.84
C TYR A 420 4.47 -5.01 17.03
N THR A 421 3.21 -4.63 16.80
CA THR A 421 2.14 -4.58 17.82
C THR A 421 1.66 -5.98 18.21
N ALA A 422 1.73 -6.29 19.51
CA ALA A 422 1.25 -7.55 20.09
C ALA A 422 -0.28 -7.77 19.89
N PRO A 423 -0.78 -9.01 19.82
CA PRO A 423 -2.18 -9.31 19.55
C PRO A 423 -3.18 -8.65 20.51
N GLU A 424 -2.91 -8.66 21.81
CA GLU A 424 -3.72 -8.05 22.87
C GLU A 424 -3.74 -6.52 22.76
N LEU A 425 -2.64 -5.91 22.32
CA LEU A 425 -2.54 -4.47 22.11
C LEU A 425 -3.32 -4.04 20.86
N ARG A 426 -3.26 -4.85 19.81
CA ARG A 426 -4.04 -4.67 18.56
C ARG A 426 -5.55 -4.82 18.79
N ALA A 427 -5.95 -5.61 19.79
CA ALA A 427 -7.35 -5.82 20.15
C ALA A 427 -7.92 -4.72 21.06
N ALA A 428 -7.08 -3.85 21.62
CA ALA A 428 -7.49 -2.80 22.54
C ALA A 428 -8.17 -1.61 21.83
N ASP A 429 -8.99 -0.88 22.59
CA ASP A 429 -9.50 0.42 22.15
C ASP A 429 -8.34 1.43 22.00
N PRO A 430 -8.46 2.43 21.10
CA PRO A 430 -7.41 3.44 20.89
C PRO A 430 -7.03 4.24 22.14
N VAL A 431 -7.88 4.24 23.16
CA VAL A 431 -7.59 4.82 24.48
C VAL A 431 -7.82 3.71 25.51
N ALA A 432 -6.75 3.27 26.16
CA ALA A 432 -6.79 2.20 27.15
C ALA A 432 -5.73 2.47 28.24
N PRO A 433 -5.81 1.82 29.41
CA PRO A 433 -4.68 1.74 30.32
C PRO A 433 -3.47 1.12 29.61
N ALA A 434 -2.28 1.65 29.87
CA ALA A 434 -1.05 1.11 29.30
C ALA A 434 -0.86 -0.35 29.74
N PHE A 435 -0.52 -1.21 28.78
CA PHE A 435 -0.25 -2.62 29.00
C PHE A 435 1.10 -2.82 29.70
N GLY A 436 1.26 -3.95 30.40
CA GLY A 436 2.52 -4.31 31.03
C GLY A 436 3.60 -4.78 30.04
N PRO A 437 4.80 -5.15 30.54
CA PRO A 437 6.01 -5.40 29.75
C PRO A 437 5.92 -6.43 28.61
N ALA A 438 4.95 -7.36 28.67
CA ALA A 438 4.83 -8.47 27.72
C ALA A 438 4.64 -8.00 26.27
N VAL A 439 4.03 -6.83 26.03
CA VAL A 439 3.85 -6.28 24.67
C VAL A 439 5.18 -5.90 24.02
N ASP A 440 6.16 -5.44 24.81
CA ASP A 440 7.50 -5.11 24.29
C ASP A 440 8.30 -6.37 23.96
N LEU A 441 8.04 -7.49 24.64
CA LEU A 441 8.68 -8.78 24.32
C LEU A 441 8.27 -9.27 22.93
N TYR A 442 7.00 -9.14 22.58
CA TYR A 442 6.52 -9.42 21.22
C TYR A 442 7.20 -8.50 20.19
N ALA A 443 7.22 -7.19 20.47
CA ALA A 443 7.83 -6.19 19.60
C ALA A 443 9.35 -6.40 19.44
N LEU A 444 10.02 -6.88 20.48
CA LEU A 444 11.43 -7.28 20.47
C LEU A 444 11.67 -8.47 19.55
N GLY A 445 10.86 -9.52 19.64
CA GLY A 445 10.96 -10.67 18.74
C GLY A 445 10.79 -10.26 17.27
N ALA A 446 9.83 -9.38 16.99
CA ALA A 446 9.62 -8.82 15.66
C ALA A 446 10.82 -7.99 15.16
N THR A 447 11.41 -7.17 16.05
CA THR A 447 12.58 -6.34 15.75
C THR A 447 13.83 -7.19 15.51
N ILE A 448 14.02 -8.28 16.27
CA ILE A 448 15.11 -9.24 16.06
C ILE A 448 14.97 -9.94 14.71
N LEU A 449 13.76 -10.39 14.34
CA LEU A 449 13.51 -10.97 13.02
C LEU A 449 13.92 -10.00 11.91
N HIS A 450 13.50 -8.74 12.00
CA HIS A 450 13.86 -7.71 11.03
C HIS A 450 15.37 -7.48 10.98
N ALA A 451 16.02 -7.36 12.13
CA ALA A 451 17.47 -7.13 12.22
C ALA A 451 18.29 -8.25 11.54
N LEU A 452 17.82 -9.49 11.65
CA LEU A 452 18.52 -10.66 11.10
C LEU A 452 18.24 -10.90 9.61
N THR A 453 17.08 -10.49 9.11
CA THR A 453 16.57 -10.95 7.80
C THR A 453 16.10 -9.83 6.87
N GLY A 454 15.76 -8.66 7.43
CA GLY A 454 15.02 -7.60 6.74
C GLY A 454 13.50 -7.81 6.66
N ALA A 455 12.98 -9.00 6.99
CA ALA A 455 11.55 -9.26 6.96
C ALA A 455 10.81 -8.55 8.10
N ASP A 456 9.65 -7.98 7.77
CA ASP A 456 8.64 -7.64 8.77
C ASP A 456 7.69 -8.82 8.96
N PRO A 457 7.36 -9.20 10.21
CA PRO A 457 6.29 -10.15 10.51
C PRO A 457 4.91 -9.50 10.32
N LEU A 458 4.68 -8.89 9.15
CA LEU A 458 3.46 -8.21 8.81
C LEU A 458 2.47 -9.17 8.17
N PHE A 459 1.43 -9.47 8.94
CA PHE A 459 0.38 -10.39 8.55
C PHE A 459 -0.96 -9.67 8.45
N ALA A 460 -1.58 -9.71 7.27
CA ALA A 460 -2.96 -9.26 7.13
C ALA A 460 -3.86 -10.08 8.07
N ALA A 461 -4.74 -9.42 8.83
CA ALA A 461 -5.60 -10.10 9.79
C ALA A 461 -6.56 -11.04 9.06
N ASP A 462 -6.70 -12.30 9.49
CA ASP A 462 -7.69 -13.24 8.96
C ASP A 462 -9.13 -12.81 9.32
N ARG A 463 -10.13 -13.16 8.49
CA ARG A 463 -11.55 -12.83 8.70
C ARG A 463 -12.48 -13.99 8.31
N PRO A 464 -13.59 -14.22 9.04
CA PRO A 464 -13.97 -13.56 10.29
C PRO A 464 -13.01 -13.91 11.43
N ALA A 465 -12.88 -13.03 12.43
CA ALA A 465 -11.88 -13.18 13.49
C ALA A 465 -12.02 -14.48 14.31
N ALA A 466 -13.24 -15.03 14.41
CA ALA A 466 -13.51 -16.29 15.12
C ALA A 466 -12.81 -17.52 14.48
N GLY A 467 -12.42 -17.44 13.20
CA GLY A 467 -11.65 -18.46 12.51
C GLY A 467 -10.25 -18.00 12.12
N ALA A 468 -9.74 -16.93 12.74
CA ALA A 468 -8.41 -16.41 12.44
C ALA A 468 -7.33 -17.38 12.93
N ARG A 469 -6.30 -17.62 12.11
CA ARG A 469 -5.13 -18.36 12.55
C ARG A 469 -4.33 -17.52 13.55
N PRO A 470 -3.74 -18.13 14.59
CA PRO A 470 -2.80 -17.46 15.50
C PRO A 470 -1.63 -16.82 14.74
N ASP A 471 -1.13 -15.69 15.22
CA ASP A 471 0.02 -15.03 14.61
C ASP A 471 1.28 -15.90 14.78
N GLU A 472 1.42 -16.60 15.93
CA GLU A 472 2.51 -17.55 16.18
C GLU A 472 2.57 -18.72 15.17
N GLU A 473 1.42 -19.22 14.67
CA GLU A 473 1.37 -20.28 13.65
C GLU A 473 1.93 -19.76 12.32
N ARG A 474 1.54 -18.54 11.95
CA ARG A 474 1.93 -17.91 10.68
C ARG A 474 3.40 -17.49 10.70
N LEU A 475 3.84 -16.93 11.82
CA LEU A 475 5.25 -16.63 12.08
C LEU A 475 6.11 -17.91 12.02
N SER A 476 5.63 -19.00 12.61
CA SER A 476 6.32 -20.29 12.59
C SER A 476 6.60 -20.76 11.17
N ARG A 477 5.61 -20.71 10.28
CA ARG A 477 5.79 -21.08 8.86
C ARG A 477 6.80 -20.18 8.14
N LEU A 478 6.75 -18.87 8.38
CA LEU A 478 7.70 -17.92 7.79
C LEU A 478 9.14 -18.23 8.25
N LEU A 479 9.34 -18.46 9.55
CA LEU A 479 10.63 -18.81 10.11
C LEU A 479 11.16 -20.14 9.57
N ASP A 480 10.31 -21.16 9.41
CA ASP A 480 10.71 -22.46 8.85
C ASP A 480 11.14 -22.32 7.37
N LEU A 481 10.47 -21.46 6.60
CA LEU A 481 10.84 -21.17 5.22
C LEU A 481 12.20 -20.46 5.14
N LEU A 482 12.38 -19.40 5.93
CA LEU A 482 13.64 -18.64 5.99
C LEU A 482 14.80 -19.49 6.52
N ALA A 483 14.53 -20.38 7.48
CA ALA A 483 15.50 -21.29 8.06
C ALA A 483 16.06 -22.30 7.05
N ARG A 484 15.45 -22.50 5.87
CA ARG A 484 16.00 -23.42 4.85
C ARG A 484 17.35 -22.94 4.32
N ASP A 485 17.49 -21.64 4.10
CA ASP A 485 18.69 -21.05 3.47
C ASP A 485 19.36 -19.93 4.30
N GLN A 486 18.79 -19.55 5.45
CA GLN A 486 19.39 -18.56 6.35
C GLN A 486 19.88 -19.19 7.68
N PRO A 487 21.20 -19.38 7.85
CA PRO A 487 21.78 -19.95 9.07
C PRO A 487 21.43 -19.17 10.35
N LEU A 488 21.33 -17.83 10.25
CA LEU A 488 20.97 -16.98 11.39
C LEU A 488 19.53 -17.23 11.85
N VAL A 489 18.59 -17.45 10.93
CA VAL A 489 17.20 -17.79 11.28
C VAL A 489 17.12 -19.18 11.90
N ARG A 490 17.90 -20.16 11.42
CA ARG A 490 18.00 -21.46 12.10
C ARG A 490 18.47 -21.32 13.55
N ARG A 491 19.44 -20.45 13.80
CA ARG A 491 20.00 -20.23 15.15
C ARG A 491 19.05 -19.46 16.06
N TYR A 492 18.51 -18.34 15.60
CA TYR A 492 17.75 -17.40 16.45
C TYR A 492 16.23 -17.53 16.31
N GLY A 493 15.73 -18.35 15.37
CA GLY A 493 14.31 -18.61 15.18
C GLY A 493 13.57 -19.07 16.45
N PRO A 494 14.13 -19.99 17.28
CA PRO A 494 13.50 -20.37 18.54
C PRO A 494 13.31 -19.20 19.52
N LEU A 495 14.29 -18.28 19.59
CA LEU A 495 14.20 -17.07 20.40
C LEU A 495 13.07 -16.16 19.90
N VAL A 496 12.98 -15.93 18.58
CA VAL A 496 11.91 -15.14 17.97
C VAL A 496 10.54 -15.75 18.27
N ARG A 497 10.38 -17.08 18.11
CA ARG A 497 9.12 -17.79 18.45
C ARG A 497 8.75 -17.67 19.92
N GLY A 498 9.74 -17.77 20.81
CA GLY A 498 9.53 -17.65 22.25
C GLY A 498 9.04 -16.26 22.67
N LEU A 499 9.58 -15.21 22.06
CA LEU A 499 9.19 -13.83 22.34
C LEU A 499 7.84 -13.44 21.73
N MET A 500 7.49 -14.00 20.57
CA MET A 500 6.29 -13.66 19.80
C MET A 500 5.12 -14.62 20.00
N ARG A 501 4.99 -15.23 21.18
CA ARG A 501 3.80 -16.02 21.54
C ARG A 501 2.56 -15.13 21.59
N ASP A 502 1.42 -15.64 21.12
CA ASP A 502 0.18 -14.86 21.08
C ASP A 502 -0.30 -14.53 22.50
N ALA A 503 -0.34 -15.54 23.38
CA ALA A 503 -0.67 -15.37 24.81
C ALA A 503 0.48 -14.67 25.55
N PRO A 504 0.22 -13.53 26.24
CA PRO A 504 1.26 -12.77 26.95
C PRO A 504 2.02 -13.58 27.99
N GLU A 505 1.34 -14.48 28.71
CA GLU A 505 1.87 -15.35 29.75
C GLU A 505 2.83 -16.43 29.24
N ASP A 506 2.71 -16.81 27.97
CA ASP A 506 3.56 -17.84 27.35
C ASP A 506 4.85 -17.26 26.74
N ARG A 507 4.96 -15.92 26.67
CA ARG A 507 6.13 -15.25 26.10
C ARG A 507 7.35 -15.46 26.98
N TRP A 508 8.50 -15.67 26.33
CA TRP A 508 9.76 -15.76 27.03
C TRP A 508 10.09 -14.45 27.73
N THR A 509 10.55 -14.53 28.97
CA THR A 509 11.10 -13.37 29.69
C THR A 509 12.44 -12.94 29.07
N LEU A 510 12.91 -11.74 29.43
CA LEU A 510 14.22 -11.25 29.00
C LEU A 510 15.35 -12.16 29.49
N GLU A 511 15.24 -12.75 30.68
CA GLU A 511 16.21 -13.71 31.24
C GLU A 511 16.31 -14.95 30.36
N ARG A 512 15.16 -15.57 30.04
CA ARG A 512 15.12 -16.75 29.17
C ARG A 512 15.66 -16.45 27.77
N ALA A 513 15.38 -15.26 27.23
CA ALA A 513 15.91 -14.85 25.94
C ALA A 513 17.44 -14.65 25.96
N ARG A 514 18.01 -14.16 27.07
CA ARG A 514 19.48 -14.08 27.26
C ARG A 514 20.12 -15.47 27.35
N GLU A 515 19.53 -16.39 28.11
CA GLU A 515 20.02 -17.78 28.21
C GLU A 515 20.06 -18.48 26.84
N ALA A 516 19.01 -18.28 26.03
CA ALA A 516 18.96 -18.83 24.68
C ALA A 516 19.99 -18.19 23.73
N LEU A 517 20.30 -16.90 23.90
CA LEU A 517 21.33 -16.21 23.13
C LEU A 517 22.74 -16.74 23.43
N ASP A 518 23.02 -17.04 24.70
CA ASP A 518 24.33 -17.49 25.19
C ASP A 518 24.58 -19.00 24.99
N GLY A 519 23.61 -19.73 24.43
CA GLY A 519 23.76 -21.13 24.01
C GLY A 519 23.18 -22.16 24.98
N GLY A 520 22.22 -21.80 25.84
CA GLY A 520 21.48 -22.75 26.66
C GLY A 520 20.81 -23.85 25.81
N PRO A 521 20.69 -25.10 26.33
CA PRO A 521 20.23 -26.24 25.53
C PRO A 521 18.81 -26.01 25.00
N ALA A 522 18.63 -26.26 23.69
CA ALA A 522 17.30 -26.31 23.09
C ALA A 522 16.48 -27.42 23.78
N PRO A 523 15.23 -27.16 24.22
CA PRO A 523 14.40 -28.21 24.76
C PRO A 523 14.06 -29.20 23.64
N THR A 524 14.60 -30.41 23.78
CA THR A 524 14.30 -31.55 22.93
C THR A 524 12.88 -32.00 23.25
N THR A 525 11.97 -31.91 22.28
CA THR A 525 10.67 -32.59 22.36
C THR A 525 10.52 -33.47 21.13
N ALA A 526 10.77 -34.77 21.34
CA ALA A 526 10.23 -35.85 20.52
C ALA A 526 9.87 -37.02 21.46
N PRO A 527 8.67 -37.61 21.37
CA PRO A 527 8.28 -38.74 22.21
C PRO A 527 8.95 -40.02 21.73
N GLY A 528 9.45 -40.80 22.70
CA GLY A 528 10.31 -41.96 22.49
C GLY A 528 9.65 -43.20 21.88
N GLY A 529 10.46 -43.98 21.18
CA GLY A 529 10.30 -45.42 20.95
C GLY A 529 11.61 -46.12 21.30
N PRO A 530 11.59 -47.32 21.90
CA PRO A 530 12.75 -47.87 22.61
C PRO A 530 13.80 -48.48 21.68
N ALA A 531 15.04 -48.39 22.14
CA ALA A 531 16.25 -48.86 21.49
C ALA A 531 16.34 -50.40 21.44
N GLY A 532 16.79 -50.91 20.29
CA GLY A 532 17.35 -52.25 20.11
C GLY A 532 18.71 -52.13 19.41
N SER A 533 19.71 -52.83 19.94
CA SER A 533 21.14 -52.60 19.75
C SER A 533 21.76 -53.23 18.50
N THR A 534 22.82 -52.55 18.02
CA THR A 534 24.10 -53.08 17.46
C THR A 534 24.13 -53.93 16.19
N GLY A 535 24.89 -53.48 15.19
CA GLY A 535 25.45 -54.33 14.13
C GLY A 535 26.09 -53.55 12.97
N SER A 536 27.42 -53.55 12.92
CA SER A 536 28.28 -52.97 11.86
C SER A 536 28.20 -53.73 10.54
N THR A 537 28.30 -53.01 9.40
CA THR A 537 29.15 -53.24 8.20
C THR A 537 28.45 -52.84 6.88
N GLY A 538 29.23 -52.26 5.96
CA GLY A 538 28.75 -51.40 4.87
C GLY A 538 28.08 -52.06 3.67
N SER A 539 27.41 -51.23 2.88
CA SER A 539 27.24 -51.42 1.44
C SER A 539 26.75 -50.11 0.79
N THR A 540 27.40 -49.75 -0.30
CA THR A 540 27.01 -48.72 -1.26
C THR A 540 25.70 -49.09 -1.96
N ARG A 541 24.66 -48.25 -1.86
CA ARG A 541 23.63 -48.04 -2.91
C ARG A 541 22.58 -46.98 -2.53
N SER A 542 22.21 -46.21 -3.57
CA SER A 542 20.93 -45.51 -3.78
C SER A 542 20.64 -44.24 -2.99
N ALA A 543 20.93 -43.10 -3.63
CA ALA A 543 20.18 -41.86 -3.41
C ALA A 543 18.70 -42.11 -3.78
N GLY A 544 17.81 -42.04 -2.79
CA GLY A 544 16.39 -42.24 -2.98
C GLY A 544 15.55 -41.68 -1.84
N SER A 545 14.74 -40.68 -2.17
CA SER A 545 13.45 -40.36 -1.53
C SER A 545 13.44 -39.90 -0.06
N THR A 546 13.83 -38.65 0.19
CA THR A 546 13.30 -37.85 1.32
C THR A 546 12.57 -36.56 0.90
N GLY A 547 12.39 -36.32 -0.42
CA GLY A 547 11.76 -35.10 -0.96
C GLY A 547 10.23 -35.09 -1.13
N SER A 548 9.53 -36.19 -0.83
CA SER A 548 8.13 -36.38 -1.25
C SER A 548 7.08 -35.64 -0.39
N ALA A 549 7.24 -35.62 0.94
CA ALA A 549 6.21 -35.09 1.84
C ALA A 549 6.14 -33.55 1.87
N GLY A 550 7.28 -32.85 1.77
CA GLY A 550 7.30 -31.37 1.75
C GLY A 550 6.87 -30.77 0.41
N SER A 551 7.16 -31.45 -0.71
CA SER A 551 6.80 -30.99 -2.06
C SER A 551 5.29 -31.09 -2.32
N THR A 552 4.64 -32.14 -1.79
CA THR A 552 3.20 -32.38 -1.96
C THR A 552 2.33 -31.37 -1.20
N ASP A 553 2.77 -30.91 -0.03
CA ASP A 553 2.06 -29.86 0.73
C ASP A 553 2.14 -28.49 0.04
N ALA A 554 3.33 -28.10 -0.45
CA ALA A 554 3.51 -26.85 -1.19
C ALA A 554 2.67 -26.79 -2.47
N ALA A 555 2.61 -27.89 -3.23
CA ALA A 555 1.76 -28.00 -4.41
C ALA A 555 0.26 -27.85 -4.07
N ARG A 556 -0.19 -28.45 -2.96
CA ARG A 556 -1.57 -28.33 -2.47
C ARG A 556 -1.91 -26.90 -2.05
N VAL A 557 -1.01 -26.21 -1.35
CA VAL A 557 -1.19 -24.81 -0.96
C VAL A 557 -1.28 -23.90 -2.20
N ARG A 558 -0.42 -24.10 -3.20
CA ARG A 558 -0.50 -23.36 -4.48
C ARG A 558 -1.83 -23.60 -5.21
N ALA A 559 -2.28 -24.85 -5.27
CA ALA A 559 -3.56 -25.20 -5.86
C ALA A 559 -4.73 -24.51 -5.13
N ARG A 560 -4.67 -24.46 -3.78
CA ARG A 560 -5.66 -23.76 -2.97
C ARG A 560 -5.66 -22.26 -3.19
N LEU A 561 -4.50 -21.59 -3.18
CA LEU A 561 -4.39 -20.14 -3.44
C LEU A 561 -5.02 -19.76 -4.78
N LEU A 562 -4.75 -20.56 -5.82
CA LEU A 562 -5.30 -20.34 -7.15
C LEU A 562 -6.83 -20.51 -7.16
N HIS A 563 -7.33 -21.63 -6.63
CA HIS A 563 -8.77 -21.92 -6.62
C HIS A 563 -9.55 -20.92 -5.76
N ASP A 564 -9.11 -20.70 -4.51
CA ASP A 564 -9.75 -19.80 -3.56
C ASP A 564 -9.71 -18.35 -4.07
N GLY A 565 -8.62 -17.94 -4.73
CA GLY A 565 -8.50 -16.61 -5.31
C GLY A 565 -9.44 -16.36 -6.48
N ILE A 566 -9.57 -17.33 -7.41
CA ILE A 566 -10.56 -17.25 -8.49
C ILE A 566 -11.99 -17.18 -7.92
N ALA A 567 -12.30 -18.04 -6.94
CA ALA A 567 -13.60 -18.01 -6.26
C ALA A 567 -13.87 -16.67 -5.59
N HIS A 568 -12.85 -16.04 -5.00
CA HIS A 568 -12.96 -14.72 -4.37
C HIS A 568 -13.20 -13.61 -5.40
N LEU A 569 -12.50 -13.62 -6.55
CA LEU A 569 -12.74 -12.65 -7.62
C LEU A 569 -14.19 -12.72 -8.12
N LEU A 570 -14.72 -13.93 -8.33
CA LEU A 570 -16.10 -14.14 -8.74
C LEU A 570 -17.09 -13.64 -7.67
N ALA A 571 -16.84 -13.96 -6.40
CA ALA A 571 -17.76 -13.64 -5.30
C ALA A 571 -17.77 -12.15 -4.89
N THR A 572 -16.70 -11.40 -5.19
CA THR A 572 -16.58 -9.98 -4.80
C THR A 572 -16.91 -9.00 -5.93
N MET A 573 -17.27 -9.53 -7.10
CA MET A 573 -17.71 -8.75 -8.25
C MET A 573 -19.01 -8.00 -7.96
N ARG A 574 -19.10 -6.74 -8.39
CA ARG A 574 -20.24 -5.83 -8.18
C ARG A 574 -20.86 -5.41 -9.52
N PRO A 575 -21.54 -6.31 -10.25
CA PRO A 575 -22.04 -6.01 -11.59
C PRO A 575 -23.11 -4.91 -11.63
N ALA A 576 -23.77 -4.63 -10.50
CA ALA A 576 -24.76 -3.56 -10.37
C ALA A 576 -24.17 -2.20 -9.97
N ASP A 577 -22.87 -2.15 -9.64
CA ASP A 577 -22.18 -0.90 -9.31
C ASP A 577 -21.79 -0.20 -10.64
N PRO A 578 -22.31 1.01 -10.90
CA PRO A 578 -22.03 1.72 -12.16
C PRO A 578 -20.62 2.31 -12.21
N ASP A 579 -19.94 2.45 -11.07
CA ASP A 579 -18.65 3.11 -10.99
C ASP A 579 -17.51 2.10 -11.11
N ARG A 580 -17.59 0.97 -10.38
CA ARG A 580 -16.53 -0.05 -10.38
C ARG A 580 -17.05 -1.48 -10.21
N LEU A 581 -16.49 -2.39 -11.02
CA LEU A 581 -16.78 -3.82 -10.92
C LEU A 581 -16.19 -4.47 -9.67
N TRP A 582 -15.03 -4.00 -9.21
CA TRP A 582 -14.40 -4.42 -7.97
C TRP A 582 -13.90 -3.19 -7.21
N ALA A 583 -13.87 -3.27 -5.88
CA ALA A 583 -13.30 -2.21 -5.05
C ALA A 583 -11.80 -2.04 -5.30
N ALA A 584 -11.32 -0.80 -5.23
CA ALA A 584 -9.92 -0.45 -5.34
C ALA A 584 -9.40 0.19 -4.04
N ASP A 585 -8.09 0.42 -3.96
CA ASP A 585 -7.52 1.22 -2.88
C ASP A 585 -7.77 2.72 -3.09
N SER A 586 -7.32 3.57 -2.16
CA SER A 586 -7.57 5.01 -2.27
C SER A 586 -7.01 5.66 -3.53
N PHE A 587 -5.93 5.13 -4.09
CA PHE A 587 -5.36 5.65 -5.33
C PHE A 587 -6.10 5.06 -6.54
N GLY A 588 -6.33 3.75 -6.56
CA GLY A 588 -7.07 3.05 -7.59
C GLY A 588 -8.51 3.57 -7.75
N GLU A 589 -9.15 4.05 -6.67
CA GLU A 589 -10.44 4.74 -6.71
C GLU A 589 -10.42 6.03 -7.54
N THR A 590 -9.25 6.64 -7.72
CA THR A 590 -9.05 7.79 -8.62
C THR A 590 -8.70 7.38 -10.05
N CYS A 591 -8.28 6.13 -10.29
CA CYS A 591 -7.88 5.66 -11.61
C CYS A 591 -9.06 5.29 -12.51
N ASP A 592 -8.82 5.15 -13.80
CA ASP A 592 -9.80 4.62 -14.75
C ASP A 592 -10.33 3.22 -14.32
N PRO A 593 -11.65 3.05 -14.16
CA PRO A 593 -12.23 1.84 -13.58
C PRO A 593 -12.19 0.60 -14.49
N VAL A 594 -11.84 0.74 -15.77
CA VAL A 594 -11.69 -0.40 -16.69
C VAL A 594 -10.26 -0.59 -17.18
N ALA A 595 -9.29 0.21 -16.69
CA ALA A 595 -7.88 0.02 -17.00
C ALA A 595 -7.34 -1.30 -16.41
N LEU A 596 -6.20 -1.75 -16.93
CA LEU A 596 -5.57 -3.00 -16.49
C LEU A 596 -5.10 -2.93 -15.04
N GLN A 597 -4.48 -1.82 -14.64
CA GLN A 597 -3.77 -1.75 -13.37
C GLN A 597 -4.69 -1.78 -12.15
N HIS A 598 -5.61 -0.80 -12.07
CA HIS A 598 -6.53 -0.56 -10.95
C HIS A 598 -8.01 -0.74 -11.32
N GLY A 599 -8.29 -1.20 -12.55
CA GLY A 599 -9.64 -1.38 -13.08
C GLY A 599 -10.00 -2.85 -13.33
N SER A 600 -11.08 -3.06 -14.08
CA SER A 600 -11.64 -4.40 -14.32
C SER A 600 -10.85 -5.28 -15.29
N ALA A 601 -10.06 -4.70 -16.21
CA ALA A 601 -9.42 -5.45 -17.29
C ALA A 601 -8.45 -6.54 -16.80
N GLY A 602 -7.75 -6.31 -15.69
CA GLY A 602 -6.90 -7.31 -15.05
C GLY A 602 -7.65 -8.56 -14.60
N GLY A 603 -8.79 -8.36 -13.92
CA GLY A 603 -9.67 -9.44 -13.50
C GLY A 603 -10.29 -10.20 -14.69
N VAL A 604 -10.70 -9.47 -15.73
CA VAL A 604 -11.21 -10.06 -16.99
C VAL A 604 -10.16 -10.96 -17.65
N GLY A 605 -8.92 -10.48 -17.80
CA GLY A 605 -7.82 -11.26 -18.39
C GLY A 605 -7.50 -12.54 -17.61
N VAL A 606 -7.50 -12.46 -16.27
CA VAL A 606 -7.30 -13.63 -15.40
C VAL A 606 -8.43 -14.65 -15.56
N LEU A 607 -9.69 -14.21 -15.56
CA LEU A 607 -10.84 -15.10 -15.74
C LEU A 607 -10.86 -15.73 -17.15
N ALA A 608 -10.46 -15.00 -18.19
CA ALA A 608 -10.31 -15.52 -19.54
C ALA A 608 -9.26 -16.63 -19.61
N ARG A 609 -8.10 -16.45 -18.95
CA ARG A 609 -7.06 -17.48 -18.85
C ARG A 609 -7.51 -18.68 -18.01
N ALA A 610 -8.20 -18.45 -16.89
CA ALA A 610 -8.73 -19.51 -16.06
C ALA A 610 -9.76 -20.39 -16.80
N LEU A 611 -10.64 -19.78 -17.60
CA LEU A 611 -11.66 -20.52 -18.36
C LEU A 611 -11.05 -21.51 -19.38
N ARG A 612 -9.87 -21.21 -19.94
CA ARG A 612 -9.15 -22.14 -20.84
C ARG A 612 -8.69 -23.42 -20.13
N HIS A 613 -8.53 -23.37 -18.81
CA HIS A 613 -8.11 -24.49 -17.97
C HIS A 613 -9.21 -24.92 -16.99
N ALA A 614 -10.49 -24.63 -17.29
CA ALA A 614 -11.59 -24.85 -16.34
C ALA A 614 -11.72 -26.30 -15.87
N ASP A 615 -11.53 -27.26 -16.78
CA ASP A 615 -11.68 -28.69 -16.47
C ASP A 615 -10.52 -29.16 -15.56
N ASP A 616 -9.29 -28.72 -15.84
CA ASP A 616 -8.12 -29.00 -15.00
C ASP A 616 -8.17 -28.30 -13.64
N LEU A 617 -8.75 -27.10 -13.58
CA LEU A 617 -8.98 -26.36 -12.33
C LEU A 617 -10.00 -27.08 -11.44
N ALA A 618 -11.07 -27.62 -12.04
CA ALA A 618 -12.08 -28.39 -11.34
C ALA A 618 -11.51 -29.74 -10.85
N ALA A 619 -10.82 -30.49 -11.72
CA ALA A 619 -10.20 -31.76 -11.36
C ALA A 619 -9.08 -31.60 -10.33
N GLY A 620 -8.33 -30.50 -10.42
CA GLY A 620 -7.24 -30.16 -9.53
C GLY A 620 -7.64 -29.34 -8.30
N SER A 621 -8.95 -29.27 -7.99
CA SER A 621 -9.48 -28.57 -6.82
C SER A 621 -8.99 -29.24 -5.54
N PRO A 622 -8.51 -28.48 -4.54
CA PRO A 622 -8.14 -29.05 -3.24
C PRO A 622 -9.35 -29.65 -2.49
N TYR A 623 -10.57 -29.44 -3.01
CA TYR A 623 -11.84 -29.88 -2.42
C TYR A 623 -12.53 -31.00 -3.21
N ALA A 624 -11.91 -31.51 -4.28
CA ALA A 624 -12.46 -32.65 -5.01
C ALA A 624 -12.42 -33.91 -4.14
N THR A 625 -13.57 -34.53 -3.88
CA THR A 625 -13.63 -35.85 -3.23
C THR A 625 -12.98 -36.90 -4.14
N ALA A 626 -12.08 -37.72 -3.60
CA ALA A 626 -11.45 -38.80 -4.36
C ALA A 626 -12.52 -39.68 -5.04
N PRO A 627 -12.38 -40.04 -6.33
CA PRO A 627 -13.32 -40.94 -6.97
C PRO A 627 -13.13 -42.35 -6.40
N GLY A 628 -14.11 -42.83 -5.62
CA GLY A 628 -14.27 -44.27 -5.35
C GLY A 628 -13.93 -44.74 -3.93
N THR A 629 -14.82 -44.47 -2.98
CA THR A 629 -15.20 -45.43 -1.93
C THR A 629 -16.72 -45.46 -1.82
N ARG A 630 -17.39 -45.89 -2.89
CA ARG A 630 -18.67 -46.59 -2.72
C ARG A 630 -18.31 -47.97 -2.17
N ASP A 631 -18.15 -48.05 -0.86
CA ASP A 631 -18.12 -49.35 -0.20
C ASP A 631 -19.53 -49.92 -0.28
N GLY A 632 -19.68 -50.88 -1.19
CA GLY A 632 -20.89 -51.66 -1.35
C GLY A 632 -20.97 -52.68 -0.24
N THR A 633 -21.55 -52.29 0.90
CA THR A 633 -22.18 -53.25 1.82
C THR A 633 -23.58 -52.76 2.15
N ARG A 634 -24.55 -53.41 1.49
CA ARG A 634 -25.91 -53.50 2.01
C ARG A 634 -25.84 -54.34 3.27
N ASP A 635 -26.05 -53.73 4.43
CA ASP A 635 -26.75 -54.41 5.51
C ASP A 635 -27.71 -53.43 6.20
N GLY A 636 -28.92 -53.92 6.43
CA GLY A 636 -30.05 -53.15 6.91
C GLY A 636 -30.03 -53.02 8.42
N SER A 637 -30.08 -51.77 8.89
CA SER A 637 -30.77 -51.45 10.13
C SER A 637 -31.21 -49.99 10.06
N GLN A 638 -32.54 -49.80 9.99
CA GLN A 638 -33.17 -48.53 10.29
C GLN A 638 -32.82 -48.17 11.74
N ASP A 639 -32.18 -47.01 11.94
CA ASP A 639 -32.43 -46.18 13.11
C ASP A 639 -32.13 -44.72 12.75
N GLY A 640 -33.15 -43.89 12.93
CA GLY A 640 -33.12 -42.47 12.61
C GLY A 640 -32.46 -41.67 13.73
N SER A 641 -31.30 -41.09 13.43
CA SER A 641 -30.82 -39.89 14.10
C SER A 641 -30.00 -39.08 13.11
N GLY A 642 -30.63 -38.03 12.58
CA GLY A 642 -29.96 -37.06 11.72
C GLY A 642 -28.95 -36.24 12.51
N ASP A 643 -27.69 -36.67 12.48
CA ASP A 643 -26.53 -35.82 12.70
C ASP A 643 -25.59 -35.99 11.50
N GLY A 644 -26.05 -35.46 10.36
CA GLY A 644 -25.24 -35.34 9.16
C GLY A 644 -24.26 -34.18 9.31
N SER A 645 -23.08 -34.49 9.84
CA SER A 645 -21.79 -33.86 9.52
C SER A 645 -21.83 -32.40 9.01
N ALA A 646 -22.11 -31.46 9.91
CA ALA A 646 -21.93 -30.03 9.66
C ALA A 646 -20.45 -29.59 9.52
N ARG A 647 -19.51 -30.53 9.33
CA ARG A 647 -18.07 -30.26 9.13
C ARG A 647 -17.62 -30.23 7.67
N ASP A 648 -18.46 -30.64 6.72
CA ASP A 648 -18.14 -30.61 5.27
C ASP A 648 -18.56 -29.31 4.55
N SER A 649 -19.13 -28.33 5.27
CA SER A 649 -19.54 -27.03 4.73
C SER A 649 -18.49 -25.91 4.88
N ALA A 650 -17.29 -26.21 5.39
CA ALA A 650 -16.29 -25.18 5.70
C ALA A 650 -15.57 -24.58 4.47
N TYR A 651 -15.73 -25.21 3.30
CA TYR A 651 -15.05 -24.83 2.07
C TYR A 651 -16.10 -24.49 1.00
N GLY A 652 -15.99 -23.31 0.41
CA GLY A 652 -16.95 -22.84 -0.61
C GLY A 652 -17.05 -23.81 -1.81
N PRO A 653 -18.10 -23.69 -2.64
CA PRO A 653 -18.30 -24.59 -3.77
C PRO A 653 -17.10 -24.55 -4.73
N PRO A 654 -16.80 -25.67 -5.42
CA PRO A 654 -15.71 -25.71 -6.40
C PRO A 654 -15.94 -24.68 -7.51
N VAL A 655 -14.85 -24.10 -8.02
CA VAL A 655 -14.89 -23.23 -9.20
C VAL A 655 -15.22 -24.10 -10.41
N THR A 656 -16.47 -24.06 -10.87
CA THR A 656 -16.91 -24.82 -12.05
C THR A 656 -16.66 -24.04 -13.34
N ARG A 657 -16.66 -24.75 -14.46
CA ARG A 657 -16.59 -24.15 -15.80
C ARG A 657 -17.75 -23.19 -16.06
N GLU A 658 -18.95 -23.55 -15.61
CA GLU A 658 -20.15 -22.72 -15.75
C GLU A 658 -20.02 -21.41 -14.97
N ALA A 659 -19.53 -21.48 -13.73
CA ALA A 659 -19.30 -20.31 -12.88
C ALA A 659 -18.24 -19.38 -13.48
N LEU A 660 -17.12 -19.94 -13.98
CA LEU A 660 -16.09 -19.18 -14.70
C LEU A 660 -16.64 -18.51 -15.96
N ARG A 661 -17.40 -19.25 -16.77
CA ARG A 661 -17.99 -18.72 -18.01
C ARG A 661 -18.99 -17.61 -17.73
N ALA A 662 -19.88 -17.79 -16.75
CA ALA A 662 -20.86 -16.78 -16.36
C ALA A 662 -20.20 -15.53 -15.76
N GLY A 663 -19.21 -15.72 -14.87
CA GLY A 663 -18.46 -14.62 -14.27
C GLY A 663 -17.64 -13.83 -15.29
N LEU A 664 -16.91 -14.52 -16.17
CA LEU A 664 -16.16 -13.88 -17.26
C LEU A 664 -17.09 -13.07 -18.18
N ARG A 665 -18.22 -13.65 -18.58
CA ARG A 665 -19.21 -12.95 -19.43
C ARG A 665 -19.72 -11.69 -18.75
N THR A 666 -20.08 -11.78 -17.47
CA THR A 666 -20.56 -10.65 -16.68
C THR A 666 -19.50 -9.54 -16.60
N ALA A 667 -18.27 -9.91 -16.25
CA ALA A 667 -17.17 -8.96 -16.12
C ALA A 667 -16.80 -8.30 -17.45
N ALA A 668 -16.75 -9.06 -18.54
CA ALA A 668 -16.37 -8.56 -19.86
C ALA A 668 -17.43 -7.62 -20.44
N LEU A 669 -18.73 -7.95 -20.30
CA LEU A 669 -19.82 -7.06 -20.74
C LEU A 669 -19.85 -5.77 -19.93
N TRP A 670 -19.77 -5.85 -18.58
CA TRP A 670 -19.69 -4.66 -17.75
C TRP A 670 -18.50 -3.78 -18.14
N THR A 671 -17.34 -4.39 -18.40
CA THR A 671 -16.11 -3.67 -18.79
C THR A 671 -16.27 -2.96 -20.12
N ALA A 672 -16.86 -3.64 -21.11
CA ALA A 672 -17.09 -3.07 -22.43
C ALA A 672 -18.13 -1.93 -22.38
N ASP A 673 -19.25 -2.14 -21.70
CA ASP A 673 -20.32 -1.14 -21.56
C ASP A 673 -19.81 0.10 -20.81
N ARG A 674 -19.02 -0.11 -19.75
CA ARG A 674 -18.44 0.98 -18.98
C ARG A 674 -17.40 1.75 -19.78
N GLN A 675 -16.57 1.05 -20.56
CA GLN A 675 -15.56 1.67 -21.43
C GLN A 675 -16.20 2.61 -22.46
N GLU A 676 -17.32 2.21 -23.07
CA GLU A 676 -18.03 3.04 -24.06
C GLU A 676 -18.66 4.30 -23.45
N ALA A 677 -19.01 4.25 -22.16
CA ALA A 677 -19.56 5.39 -21.43
C ALA A 677 -18.50 6.36 -20.88
N LEU A 678 -17.21 5.98 -20.89
CA LEU A 678 -16.12 6.81 -20.36
C LEU A 678 -15.48 7.67 -21.44
N PRO A 679 -15.04 8.90 -21.12
CA PRO A 679 -14.35 9.75 -22.07
C PRO A 679 -12.93 9.26 -22.34
N GLY A 680 -12.46 9.52 -23.57
CA GLY A 680 -11.05 9.38 -23.96
C GLY A 680 -10.57 7.94 -24.19
N ASN A 681 -9.60 7.81 -25.09
CA ASN A 681 -8.91 6.57 -25.41
C ASN A 681 -7.41 6.71 -25.12
N LEU A 682 -7.01 6.63 -23.86
CA LEU A 682 -5.58 6.67 -23.51
C LEU A 682 -4.86 5.41 -24.05
N PRO A 683 -3.64 5.55 -24.62
CA PRO A 683 -2.97 4.45 -25.32
C PRO A 683 -2.23 3.45 -24.41
N GLY A 684 -1.93 3.80 -23.17
CA GLY A 684 -1.14 2.94 -22.28
C GLY A 684 -1.75 1.56 -22.01
N LEU A 685 -0.89 0.56 -21.81
CA LEU A 685 -1.33 -0.81 -21.51
C LEU A 685 -1.90 -0.93 -20.09
N HIS A 686 -1.29 -0.26 -19.11
CA HIS A 686 -1.66 -0.41 -17.69
C HIS A 686 -2.67 0.63 -17.22
N PHE A 687 -2.49 1.88 -17.64
CA PHE A 687 -3.32 3.03 -17.26
C PHE A 687 -4.24 3.52 -18.39
N GLY A 688 -4.19 2.89 -19.56
CA GLY A 688 -5.03 3.24 -20.70
C GLY A 688 -5.94 2.10 -21.17
N ARG A 689 -6.54 2.30 -22.35
CA ARG A 689 -7.52 1.41 -22.99
C ARG A 689 -6.89 0.21 -23.72
N SER A 690 -5.58 0.20 -23.90
CA SER A 690 -4.87 -0.92 -24.53
C SER A 690 -5.02 -2.22 -23.75
N GLY A 691 -4.85 -2.17 -22.43
CA GLY A 691 -5.10 -3.33 -21.57
C GLY A 691 -6.57 -3.74 -21.53
N THR A 692 -7.48 -2.77 -21.61
CA THR A 692 -8.93 -3.03 -21.73
C THR A 692 -9.25 -3.78 -23.03
N ALA A 693 -8.77 -3.30 -24.18
CA ALA A 693 -8.99 -3.94 -25.48
C ALA A 693 -8.44 -5.37 -25.51
N TRP A 694 -7.22 -5.55 -24.99
CA TRP A 694 -6.58 -6.85 -24.86
C TRP A 694 -7.43 -7.81 -24.03
N ALA A 695 -7.85 -7.39 -22.83
CA ALA A 695 -8.67 -8.23 -21.95
C ALA A 695 -9.99 -8.64 -22.60
N LEU A 696 -10.64 -7.72 -23.33
CA LEU A 696 -11.90 -7.99 -24.02
C LEU A 696 -11.73 -8.97 -25.18
N LEU A 697 -10.64 -8.89 -25.96
CA LEU A 697 -10.35 -9.85 -27.01
C LEU A 697 -10.12 -11.25 -26.45
N ASP A 698 -9.31 -11.37 -25.39
CA ASP A 698 -9.04 -12.66 -24.74
C ASP A 698 -10.32 -13.26 -24.13
N ALA A 699 -11.18 -12.43 -23.53
CA ALA A 699 -12.47 -12.84 -23.01
C ALA A 699 -13.41 -13.30 -24.14
N ALA A 700 -13.50 -12.55 -25.24
CA ALA A 700 -14.33 -12.88 -26.38
C ALA A 700 -13.96 -14.23 -26.98
N ARG A 701 -12.65 -14.51 -27.12
CA ARG A 701 -12.16 -15.81 -27.58
C ARG A 701 -12.49 -16.94 -26.62
N ALA A 702 -12.28 -16.74 -25.32
CA ALA A 702 -12.57 -17.75 -24.31
C ALA A 702 -14.08 -18.06 -24.20
N LEU A 703 -14.94 -17.08 -24.49
CA LEU A 703 -16.40 -17.21 -24.47
C LEU A 703 -17.00 -17.68 -25.81
N GLY A 704 -16.27 -17.53 -26.92
CA GLY A 704 -16.81 -17.66 -28.27
C GLY A 704 -17.84 -16.58 -28.60
N ASP A 705 -17.61 -15.34 -28.17
CA ASP A 705 -18.54 -14.21 -28.31
C ASP A 705 -18.13 -13.27 -29.46
N ALA A 706 -18.85 -13.36 -30.59
CA ALA A 706 -18.58 -12.57 -31.77
C ALA A 706 -18.87 -11.07 -31.58
N ALA A 707 -19.92 -10.71 -30.83
CA ALA A 707 -20.26 -9.30 -30.59
C ALA A 707 -19.20 -8.62 -29.72
N LEU A 708 -18.71 -9.33 -28.70
CA LEU A 708 -17.61 -8.83 -27.87
C LEU A 708 -16.30 -8.73 -28.66
N THR A 709 -16.08 -9.63 -29.63
CA THR A 709 -14.92 -9.58 -30.53
C THR A 709 -14.93 -8.28 -31.33
N GLU A 710 -16.04 -7.94 -31.99
CA GLU A 710 -16.16 -6.69 -32.76
C GLU A 710 -15.92 -5.44 -31.90
N ARG A 711 -16.44 -5.41 -30.67
CA ARG A 711 -16.20 -4.32 -29.72
C ARG A 711 -14.71 -4.19 -29.35
N ALA A 712 -14.03 -5.31 -29.09
CA ALA A 712 -12.61 -5.31 -28.79
C ALA A 712 -11.76 -4.83 -29.98
N LEU A 713 -12.08 -5.28 -31.21
CA LEU A 713 -11.42 -4.84 -32.44
C LEU A 713 -11.61 -3.33 -32.67
N ALA A 714 -12.84 -2.84 -32.53
CA ALA A 714 -13.16 -1.43 -32.68
C ALA A 714 -12.38 -0.55 -31.69
N LEU A 715 -12.32 -0.98 -30.41
CA LEU A 715 -11.55 -0.27 -29.39
C LEU A 715 -10.05 -0.23 -29.75
N ALA A 716 -9.46 -1.36 -30.14
CA ALA A 716 -8.04 -1.41 -30.49
C ALA A 716 -7.66 -0.56 -31.72
N LEU A 717 -8.57 -0.47 -32.70
CA LEU A 717 -8.39 0.39 -33.88
C LEU A 717 -8.54 1.89 -33.55
N ALA A 718 -9.28 2.23 -32.49
CA ALA A 718 -9.50 3.62 -32.06
C ALA A 718 -8.40 4.16 -31.13
N LEU A 719 -7.44 3.34 -30.71
CA LEU A 719 -6.33 3.78 -29.86
C LEU A 719 -5.39 4.75 -30.59
N PRO A 720 -4.95 5.85 -29.96
CA PRO A 720 -3.88 6.68 -30.50
C PRO A 720 -2.55 5.91 -30.46
N LEU A 721 -1.69 6.14 -31.44
CA LEU A 721 -0.38 5.48 -31.56
C LEU A 721 0.77 6.49 -31.49
N GLU A 722 0.53 7.71 -31.94
CA GLU A 722 1.38 8.87 -31.71
C GLU A 722 0.99 9.50 -30.38
N TRP A 723 1.86 9.36 -29.38
CA TRP A 723 1.60 9.84 -28.03
C TRP A 723 2.90 10.33 -27.38
N PRO A 724 2.88 11.46 -26.64
CA PRO A 724 4.08 12.02 -26.03
C PRO A 724 4.78 11.09 -25.05
N ASN A 725 4.02 10.31 -24.27
CA ASN A 725 4.62 9.31 -23.38
C ASN A 725 4.98 8.04 -24.19
N PRO A 726 6.26 7.63 -24.23
CA PRO A 726 6.69 6.48 -25.02
C PRO A 726 6.50 5.13 -24.30
N ASP A 727 6.16 5.12 -23.01
CA ASP A 727 6.30 3.95 -22.17
C ASP A 727 5.24 2.84 -22.38
N VAL A 728 5.36 1.75 -21.63
CA VAL A 728 4.40 0.62 -21.69
C VAL A 728 3.14 0.94 -20.90
N CYS A 729 3.26 1.59 -19.74
CA CYS A 729 2.14 1.75 -18.82
C CYS A 729 1.10 2.77 -19.27
N HIS A 730 1.54 3.90 -19.82
CA HIS A 730 0.77 5.07 -20.21
C HIS A 730 0.84 5.36 -21.72
N GLY A 731 1.84 4.79 -22.40
CA GLY A 731 2.31 5.31 -23.68
C GLY A 731 2.22 4.41 -24.91
N ALA A 732 2.93 4.85 -25.95
CA ALA A 732 2.93 4.27 -27.28
C ALA A 732 3.46 2.83 -27.33
N ALA A 733 4.46 2.46 -26.52
CA ALA A 733 4.94 1.08 -26.49
C ALA A 733 3.86 0.11 -25.99
N GLY A 734 3.05 0.52 -25.00
CA GLY A 734 1.93 -0.26 -24.50
C GLY A 734 0.83 -0.49 -25.55
N ALA A 735 0.51 0.57 -26.30
CA ALA A 735 -0.38 0.48 -27.45
C ALA A 735 0.18 -0.45 -28.53
N GLY A 736 1.46 -0.30 -28.88
CA GLY A 736 2.15 -1.13 -29.87
C GLY A 736 2.15 -2.62 -29.51
N LEU A 737 2.43 -2.97 -28.25
CA LEU A 737 2.31 -4.35 -27.75
C LEU A 737 0.87 -4.87 -27.94
N THR A 738 -0.13 -4.06 -27.65
CA THR A 738 -1.53 -4.46 -27.85
C THR A 738 -1.84 -4.69 -29.33
N GLN A 739 -1.36 -3.84 -30.23
CA GLN A 739 -1.54 -4.05 -31.68
C GLN A 739 -0.87 -5.36 -32.14
N LEU A 740 0.33 -5.70 -31.63
CA LEU A 740 0.97 -6.98 -31.93
C LEU A 740 0.18 -8.19 -31.42
N HIS A 741 -0.43 -8.10 -30.23
CA HIS A 741 -1.31 -9.14 -29.71
C HIS A 741 -2.52 -9.37 -30.62
N PHE A 742 -3.17 -8.29 -31.06
CA PHE A 742 -4.30 -8.36 -31.97
C PHE A 742 -3.90 -8.96 -33.32
N TRP A 743 -2.76 -8.56 -33.90
CA TRP A 743 -2.21 -9.18 -35.11
C TRP A 743 -1.98 -10.69 -34.94
N ARG A 744 -1.23 -11.10 -33.91
CA ARG A 744 -0.89 -12.50 -33.66
C ARG A 744 -2.14 -13.35 -33.35
N THR A 745 -3.16 -12.74 -32.75
CA THR A 745 -4.41 -13.41 -32.41
C THR A 745 -5.38 -13.55 -33.59
N THR A 746 -5.50 -12.52 -34.42
CA THR A 746 -6.57 -12.44 -35.45
C THR A 746 -6.06 -12.67 -36.87
N GLY A 747 -4.77 -12.46 -37.12
CA GLY A 747 -4.21 -12.40 -38.48
C GLY A 747 -4.64 -11.17 -39.29
N ASP A 748 -5.30 -10.17 -38.68
CA ASP A 748 -5.72 -8.95 -39.37
C ASP A 748 -4.56 -7.95 -39.49
N ARG A 749 -4.13 -7.74 -40.74
CA ARG A 749 -2.94 -6.94 -41.08
C ARG A 749 -3.03 -5.50 -40.59
N ARG A 750 -4.23 -4.94 -40.42
CA ARG A 750 -4.42 -3.57 -39.90
C ARG A 750 -3.73 -3.37 -38.55
N PHE A 751 -3.73 -4.40 -37.70
CA PHE A 751 -3.07 -4.31 -36.39
C PHE A 751 -1.54 -4.39 -36.52
N LEU A 752 -1.00 -5.15 -37.48
CA LEU A 752 0.44 -5.16 -37.71
C LEU A 752 0.93 -3.81 -38.25
N ASP A 753 0.22 -3.21 -39.20
CA ASP A 753 0.58 -1.91 -39.75
C ASP A 753 0.52 -0.81 -38.66
N ARG A 754 -0.44 -0.92 -37.73
CA ARG A 754 -0.53 -0.05 -36.55
C ARG A 754 0.60 -0.28 -35.53
N ALA A 755 1.02 -1.53 -35.33
CA ALA A 755 2.22 -1.80 -34.54
C ALA A 755 3.47 -1.18 -35.16
N VAL A 756 3.62 -1.22 -36.49
CA VAL A 756 4.69 -0.54 -37.22
C VAL A 756 4.63 0.97 -36.98
N GLN A 757 3.46 1.60 -37.10
CA GLN A 757 3.31 3.05 -36.85
C GLN A 757 3.78 3.44 -35.44
N ALA A 758 3.39 2.69 -34.40
CA ALA A 758 3.85 2.94 -33.04
C ALA A 758 5.38 2.79 -32.90
N ALA A 759 5.97 1.79 -33.57
CA ALA A 759 7.40 1.55 -33.56
C ALA A 759 8.18 2.68 -34.26
N GLU A 760 7.69 3.19 -35.39
CA GLU A 760 8.27 4.33 -36.10
C GLU A 760 8.25 5.61 -35.24
N GLY A 761 7.13 5.87 -34.55
CA GLY A 761 7.04 6.98 -33.60
C GLY A 761 8.07 6.88 -32.48
N LEU A 762 8.30 5.68 -31.94
CA LEU A 762 9.32 5.46 -30.92
C LEU A 762 10.75 5.59 -31.46
N LEU A 763 11.03 5.14 -32.68
CA LEU A 763 12.33 5.38 -33.31
C LEU A 763 12.61 6.89 -33.46
N ALA A 764 11.59 7.68 -33.82
CA ALA A 764 11.71 9.13 -33.93
C ALA A 764 11.86 9.84 -32.57
N ALA A 765 11.20 9.31 -31.53
CA ALA A 765 11.27 9.83 -30.16
C ALA A 765 12.59 9.50 -29.44
N ALA A 766 13.37 8.53 -29.95
CA ALA A 766 14.62 8.11 -29.34
C ALA A 766 15.61 9.28 -29.17
N ARG A 767 16.34 9.27 -28.06
CA ARG A 767 17.38 10.25 -27.72
C ARG A 767 18.67 9.51 -27.40
N SER A 768 19.71 9.77 -28.18
CA SER A 768 21.05 9.24 -27.95
C SER A 768 21.82 10.16 -26.99
N THR A 769 22.39 9.57 -25.94
CA THR A 769 23.27 10.24 -24.98
C THR A 769 24.57 9.44 -24.84
N PRO A 770 25.60 9.97 -24.15
CA PRO A 770 26.81 9.21 -23.86
C PRO A 770 26.57 7.92 -23.05
N GLU A 771 25.49 7.87 -22.27
CA GLU A 771 25.13 6.71 -21.45
C GLU A 771 24.29 5.67 -22.20
N GLY A 772 23.78 6.00 -23.39
CA GLY A 772 22.98 5.10 -24.21
C GLY A 772 21.78 5.76 -24.90
N VAL A 773 20.80 4.95 -25.27
CA VAL A 773 19.56 5.40 -25.91
C VAL A 773 18.42 5.43 -24.89
N PHE A 774 17.63 6.51 -24.93
CA PHE A 774 16.49 6.74 -24.04
C PHE A 774 15.26 7.22 -24.80
N TRP A 775 14.11 7.02 -24.18
CA TRP A 775 12.82 7.54 -24.62
C TRP A 775 12.22 8.38 -23.49
N PRO A 776 12.64 9.64 -23.35
CA PRO A 776 12.15 10.49 -22.27
C PRO A 776 10.72 10.95 -22.52
N VAL A 777 9.97 11.14 -21.45
CA VAL A 777 8.69 11.87 -21.51
C VAL A 777 8.99 13.36 -21.71
N PRO A 778 8.34 14.07 -22.64
CA PRO A 778 8.56 15.51 -22.84
C PRO A 778 8.32 16.32 -21.56
N GLU A 779 9.10 17.38 -21.37
CA GLU A 779 9.03 18.23 -20.16
C GLU A 779 7.75 19.08 -20.09
N ASP A 780 7.17 19.39 -21.24
CA ASP A 780 5.95 20.18 -21.41
C ASP A 780 4.67 19.33 -21.45
N PHE A 781 4.79 18.00 -21.29
CA PHE A 781 3.64 17.12 -21.27
C PHE A 781 2.93 17.16 -19.92
N ASP A 782 1.59 17.29 -19.93
CA ASP A 782 0.75 17.34 -18.72
C ASP A 782 0.62 15.94 -18.08
N SER A 783 1.70 15.49 -17.43
CA SER A 783 1.85 14.18 -16.79
C SER A 783 2.79 14.27 -15.59
N GLY A 784 2.52 13.46 -14.55
CA GLY A 784 3.44 13.29 -13.42
C GLY A 784 4.81 12.70 -13.80
N LEU A 785 4.96 12.17 -15.02
CA LEU A 785 6.22 11.64 -15.56
C LEU A 785 6.95 12.61 -16.48
N ALA A 786 6.50 13.86 -16.62
CA ALA A 786 7.15 14.85 -17.48
C ALA A 786 8.65 14.98 -17.19
N GLY A 787 9.47 14.95 -18.24
CA GLY A 787 10.92 15.02 -18.14
C GLY A 787 11.60 13.76 -17.59
N ALA A 788 10.90 12.63 -17.43
CA ALA A 788 11.47 11.43 -16.83
C ALA A 788 12.30 10.58 -17.82
N TRP A 789 13.43 10.06 -17.33
CA TRP A 789 14.38 9.22 -18.08
C TRP A 789 14.61 7.89 -17.33
N HIS A 790 13.80 6.86 -17.60
CA HIS A 790 13.80 5.61 -16.83
C HIS A 790 14.46 4.42 -17.56
N TYR A 791 14.93 3.43 -16.79
CA TYR A 791 15.50 2.18 -17.33
C TYR A 791 14.53 1.00 -17.36
N GLY A 792 13.61 0.91 -16.40
CA GLY A 792 12.78 -0.29 -16.18
C GLY A 792 11.70 -0.55 -17.23
N PHE A 793 10.93 -1.62 -17.00
CA PHE A 793 9.97 -2.12 -17.99
C PHE A 793 8.71 -1.26 -18.12
N ALA A 794 8.23 -0.69 -17.01
CA ALA A 794 6.99 0.09 -17.01
C ALA A 794 7.15 1.42 -17.76
N HIS A 795 8.19 2.17 -17.42
CA HIS A 795 8.37 3.58 -17.79
C HIS A 795 9.59 3.86 -18.68
N GLY A 796 10.37 2.84 -19.04
CA GLY A 796 11.74 3.05 -19.49
C GLY A 796 12.24 2.15 -20.62
N VAL A 797 13.57 2.18 -20.76
CA VAL A 797 14.34 1.54 -21.84
C VAL A 797 13.98 0.06 -22.03
N ALA A 798 13.81 -0.71 -20.95
CA ALA A 798 13.51 -2.14 -21.07
C ALA A 798 12.14 -2.44 -21.70
N GLY A 799 11.12 -1.64 -21.37
CA GLY A 799 9.77 -1.82 -21.90
C GLY A 799 9.69 -1.47 -23.38
N VAL A 800 10.23 -0.30 -23.74
CA VAL A 800 10.32 0.16 -25.14
C VAL A 800 11.17 -0.83 -25.96
N GLY A 801 12.32 -1.24 -25.45
CA GLY A 801 13.19 -2.22 -26.10
C GLY A 801 12.48 -3.56 -26.34
N THR A 802 11.64 -4.01 -25.40
CA THR A 802 10.85 -5.24 -25.56
C THR A 802 9.84 -5.11 -26.70
N PHE A 803 9.12 -4.00 -26.77
CA PHE A 803 8.19 -3.77 -27.88
C PHE A 803 8.92 -3.73 -29.24
N LEU A 804 10.02 -2.98 -29.35
CA LEU A 804 10.80 -2.90 -30.58
C LEU A 804 11.35 -4.26 -31.01
N LEU A 805 11.78 -5.09 -30.06
CA LEU A 805 12.23 -6.46 -30.33
C LEU A 805 11.09 -7.33 -30.89
N LEU A 806 9.91 -7.32 -30.26
CA LEU A 806 8.76 -8.10 -30.72
C LEU A 806 8.18 -7.60 -32.04
N ALA A 807 8.28 -6.29 -32.30
CA ALA A 807 7.91 -5.69 -33.58
C ALA A 807 8.89 -6.09 -34.70
N TRP A 808 10.20 -6.14 -34.43
CA TRP A 808 11.18 -6.70 -35.35
C TRP A 808 10.86 -8.15 -35.71
N GLU A 809 10.57 -9.02 -34.73
CA GLU A 809 10.19 -10.42 -34.99
C GLU A 809 8.98 -10.54 -35.93
N ALA A 810 8.01 -9.62 -35.81
CA ALA A 810 6.80 -9.64 -36.62
C ALA A 810 6.99 -9.06 -38.05
N THR A 811 8.05 -8.27 -38.28
CA THR A 811 8.19 -7.43 -39.49
C THR A 811 9.47 -7.69 -40.28
N GLY A 812 10.53 -8.14 -39.61
CA GLY A 812 11.89 -8.23 -40.17
C GLY A 812 12.62 -6.89 -40.32
N ASP A 813 12.10 -5.78 -39.78
CA ASP A 813 12.76 -4.47 -39.91
C ASP A 813 14.00 -4.37 -39.01
N GLU A 814 15.19 -4.45 -39.60
CA GLU A 814 16.47 -4.41 -38.86
C GLU A 814 16.71 -3.09 -38.10
N ARG A 815 16.02 -1.98 -38.44
CA ARG A 815 16.10 -0.74 -37.65
C ARG A 815 15.55 -0.94 -36.25
N LEU A 816 14.46 -1.71 -36.13
CA LEU A 816 13.84 -2.05 -34.85
C LEU A 816 14.76 -2.94 -34.01
N ARG A 817 15.40 -3.92 -34.66
CA ARG A 817 16.41 -4.77 -34.02
C ARG A 817 17.59 -3.95 -33.50
N ALA A 818 18.12 -3.04 -34.32
CA ALA A 818 19.24 -2.19 -33.92
C ALA A 818 18.89 -1.32 -32.70
N ALA A 819 17.68 -0.75 -32.67
CA ALA A 819 17.19 0.01 -31.52
C ALA A 819 17.03 -0.84 -30.26
N ALA A 820 16.51 -2.07 -30.37
CA ALA A 820 16.43 -3.01 -29.26
C ALA A 820 17.83 -3.42 -28.74
N VAL A 821 18.79 -3.67 -29.63
CA VAL A 821 20.19 -3.94 -29.24
C VAL A 821 20.80 -2.74 -28.51
N ALA A 822 20.58 -1.52 -29.00
CA ALA A 822 21.05 -0.30 -28.34
C ALA A 822 20.42 -0.11 -26.94
N ALA A 823 19.14 -0.44 -26.77
CA ALA A 823 18.49 -0.47 -25.46
C ALA A 823 19.16 -1.49 -24.53
N GLY A 824 19.50 -2.68 -25.04
CA GLY A 824 20.25 -3.70 -24.30
C GLY A 824 21.63 -3.21 -23.84
N SER A 825 22.39 -2.55 -24.73
CA SER A 825 23.69 -1.96 -24.40
C SER A 825 23.58 -0.84 -23.35
N THR A 826 22.53 -0.02 -23.43
CA THR A 826 22.24 1.04 -22.44
C THR A 826 22.02 0.44 -21.06
N LEU A 827 21.24 -0.64 -20.98
CA LEU A 827 20.98 -1.34 -19.73
C LEU A 827 22.24 -2.06 -19.21
N ALA A 828 23.04 -2.64 -20.09
CA ALA A 828 24.32 -3.25 -19.71
C ALA A 828 25.28 -2.21 -19.09
N ALA A 829 25.34 -1.00 -19.66
CA ALA A 829 26.16 0.08 -19.13
C ALA A 829 25.69 0.62 -17.77
N ALA A 830 24.39 0.61 -17.50
CA ALA A 830 23.81 1.07 -16.24
C ALA A 830 23.81 0.01 -15.11
N ALA A 831 24.18 -1.24 -15.42
CA ALA A 831 24.09 -2.35 -14.49
C ALA A 831 25.09 -2.22 -13.33
N ARG A 832 24.63 -2.46 -12.09
CA ARG A 832 25.48 -2.50 -10.89
C ARG A 832 25.49 -3.89 -10.28
N ARG A 833 26.65 -4.56 -10.35
CA ARG A 833 26.86 -5.90 -9.82
C ARG A 833 27.27 -5.83 -8.34
N GLY A 834 26.72 -6.72 -7.54
CA GLY A 834 27.08 -6.87 -6.13
C GLY A 834 26.69 -8.23 -5.57
N PRO A 835 26.91 -8.47 -4.27
CA PRO A 835 26.60 -9.74 -3.61
C PRO A 835 25.12 -10.13 -3.69
N ALA A 836 24.22 -9.15 -3.77
CA ALA A 836 22.78 -9.37 -3.96
C ALA A 836 22.40 -9.79 -5.39
N GLY A 837 23.31 -9.72 -6.36
CA GLY A 837 23.05 -9.87 -7.79
C GLY A 837 23.30 -8.57 -8.56
N THR A 838 22.68 -8.44 -9.72
CA THR A 838 22.74 -7.24 -10.56
C THR A 838 21.48 -6.39 -10.37
N LEU A 839 21.68 -5.13 -10.00
CA LEU A 839 20.62 -4.15 -9.78
C LEU A 839 20.78 -2.96 -10.72
N TRP A 840 19.69 -2.23 -10.96
CA TRP A 840 19.66 -1.06 -11.83
C TRP A 840 19.19 0.19 -11.08
N PRO A 841 19.72 1.38 -11.43
CA PRO A 841 19.11 2.63 -11.00
C PRO A 841 17.71 2.76 -11.61
N VAL A 842 16.80 3.42 -10.90
CA VAL A 842 15.44 3.68 -11.40
C VAL A 842 15.46 4.57 -12.65
N ASP A 843 16.27 5.62 -12.62
CA ASP A 843 16.34 6.67 -13.64
C ASP A 843 17.76 7.17 -13.89
N ARG A 844 17.92 7.95 -14.96
CA ARG A 844 19.21 8.52 -15.39
C ARG A 844 19.82 9.48 -14.36
N ALA A 845 19.02 10.26 -13.65
CA ALA A 845 19.54 11.21 -12.66
C ALA A 845 20.19 10.49 -11.46
N ARG A 846 19.55 9.41 -10.98
CA ARG A 846 20.11 8.51 -9.96
C ARG A 846 21.33 7.75 -10.44
N HIS A 847 21.37 7.38 -11.72
CA HIS A 847 22.57 6.77 -12.32
C HIS A 847 23.76 7.74 -12.25
N LEU A 848 23.60 8.95 -12.79
CA LEU A 848 24.68 9.94 -12.91
C LEU A 848 25.17 10.48 -11.56
N SER A 849 24.30 10.55 -10.57
CA SER A 849 24.67 10.99 -9.21
C SER A 849 25.36 9.90 -8.38
N GLY A 850 25.48 8.67 -8.90
CA GLY A 850 26.02 7.54 -8.13
C GLY A 850 25.10 7.12 -6.99
N SER A 851 23.81 7.47 -7.03
CA SER A 851 22.86 7.19 -5.95
C SER A 851 22.85 5.70 -5.57
N PRO A 852 22.84 5.34 -4.26
CA PRO A 852 22.73 3.95 -3.82
C PRO A 852 21.33 3.36 -4.03
N ASP A 853 20.35 4.16 -4.45
CA ASP A 853 18.96 3.73 -4.67
C ASP A 853 18.87 2.89 -5.95
N LEU A 854 18.85 1.57 -5.76
CA LEU A 854 18.75 0.59 -6.84
C LEU A 854 17.46 -0.23 -6.72
N ALA A 855 16.86 -0.53 -7.87
CA ALA A 855 15.59 -1.24 -7.97
C ALA A 855 15.78 -2.68 -8.45
N ARG A 856 14.95 -3.59 -7.92
CA ARG A 856 14.88 -5.00 -8.35
C ARG A 856 13.56 -5.39 -9.02
N HIS A 857 12.57 -4.50 -8.96
CA HIS A 857 11.18 -4.75 -9.33
C HIS A 857 10.91 -4.70 -10.84
N TRP A 858 9.72 -5.13 -11.27
CA TRP A 858 9.35 -5.14 -12.69
C TRP A 858 9.27 -3.73 -13.28
N CYS A 859 8.67 -2.77 -12.57
CA CYS A 859 8.47 -1.42 -13.10
C CYS A 859 9.78 -0.67 -13.41
N SER A 860 10.79 -0.81 -12.54
CA SER A 860 11.97 0.07 -12.53
C SER A 860 13.32 -0.64 -12.39
N GLY A 861 13.37 -1.97 -12.27
CA GLY A 861 14.57 -2.68 -11.81
C GLY A 861 14.83 -4.04 -12.46
N SER A 862 15.61 -4.87 -11.76
CA SER A 862 16.14 -6.15 -12.25
C SER A 862 15.11 -7.10 -12.87
N SER A 863 13.91 -7.25 -12.30
CA SER A 863 12.87 -8.11 -12.89
C SER A 863 12.45 -7.60 -14.28
N GLY A 864 12.20 -6.30 -14.42
CA GLY A 864 11.78 -5.69 -15.69
C GLY A 864 12.89 -5.66 -16.72
N VAL A 865 14.09 -5.28 -16.29
CA VAL A 865 15.28 -5.29 -17.16
C VAL A 865 15.61 -6.72 -17.60
N GLY A 866 15.62 -7.68 -16.67
CA GLY A 866 15.86 -9.09 -16.95
C GLY A 866 14.83 -9.69 -17.92
N THR A 867 13.56 -9.30 -17.80
CA THR A 867 12.47 -9.66 -18.73
C THR A 867 12.82 -9.32 -20.18
N PHE A 868 13.39 -8.14 -20.40
CA PHE A 868 13.83 -7.70 -21.72
C PHE A 868 15.13 -8.41 -22.15
N LEU A 869 16.15 -8.42 -21.28
CA LEU A 869 17.48 -8.94 -21.64
C LEU A 869 17.48 -10.43 -21.97
N VAL A 870 16.62 -11.23 -21.32
CA VAL A 870 16.51 -12.67 -21.64
C VAL A 870 15.95 -12.90 -23.05
N ARG A 871 14.99 -12.07 -23.47
CA ARG A 871 14.43 -12.11 -24.84
C ARG A 871 15.44 -11.63 -25.86
N LEU A 872 16.13 -10.52 -25.58
CA LEU A 872 17.18 -10.00 -26.45
C LEU A 872 18.30 -11.03 -26.66
N ARG A 873 18.72 -11.72 -25.58
CA ARG A 873 19.70 -12.82 -25.68
C ARG A 873 19.23 -13.93 -26.60
N SER A 874 17.97 -14.37 -26.44
CA SER A 874 17.39 -15.42 -27.29
C SER A 874 17.37 -15.02 -28.77
N ALA A 875 17.15 -13.74 -29.07
CA ALA A 875 17.14 -13.18 -30.42
C ALA A 875 18.53 -12.88 -31.01
N ALA A 876 19.54 -12.58 -30.18
CA ALA A 876 20.85 -12.11 -30.64
C ALA A 876 21.82 -13.22 -31.10
N GLY A 877 21.58 -14.48 -30.73
CA GLY A 877 22.48 -15.59 -31.07
C GLY A 877 23.86 -15.48 -30.38
N PRO A 878 24.96 -15.99 -31.00
CA PRO A 878 26.30 -16.06 -30.39
C PRO A 878 26.94 -14.73 -29.97
N GLY A 879 26.41 -13.58 -30.41
CA GLY A 879 26.90 -12.25 -30.01
C GLY A 879 26.41 -11.76 -28.63
N GLY A 880 25.62 -12.57 -27.91
CA GLY A 880 25.00 -12.22 -26.63
C GLY A 880 25.81 -12.55 -25.37
N GLU A 881 27.12 -12.80 -25.47
CA GLU A 881 27.94 -13.38 -24.38
C GLU A 881 27.88 -12.61 -23.04
N GLY A 882 27.69 -11.29 -23.05
CA GLY A 882 27.53 -10.48 -21.83
C GLY A 882 26.11 -10.40 -21.25
N LEU A 883 25.08 -10.78 -22.02
CA LEU A 883 23.68 -10.70 -21.58
C LEU A 883 23.32 -11.83 -20.61
N ALA A 884 23.94 -13.00 -20.76
CA ALA A 884 23.70 -14.14 -19.88
C ALA A 884 24.04 -13.80 -18.41
N ASP A 885 25.19 -13.19 -18.16
CA ASP A 885 25.61 -12.76 -16.83
C ASP A 885 24.68 -11.72 -16.22
N LEU A 886 24.15 -10.81 -17.04
CA LEU A 886 23.18 -9.81 -16.59
C LEU A 886 21.84 -10.44 -16.21
N VAL A 887 21.36 -11.42 -16.99
CA VAL A 887 20.14 -12.18 -16.69
C VAL A 887 20.32 -12.99 -15.40
N GLU A 888 21.45 -13.69 -15.23
CA GLU A 888 21.73 -14.43 -14.00
C GLU A 888 21.84 -13.53 -12.78
N GLY A 889 22.53 -12.39 -12.93
CA GLY A 889 22.63 -11.40 -11.86
C GLY A 889 21.27 -10.78 -11.51
N ALA A 890 20.43 -10.48 -12.49
CA ALA A 890 19.06 -10.02 -12.26
C ALA A 890 18.22 -11.09 -11.54
N ALA A 891 18.36 -12.37 -11.93
CA ALA A 891 17.70 -13.50 -11.31
C ALA A 891 18.13 -13.68 -9.84
N ALA A 892 19.42 -13.47 -9.54
CA ALA A 892 19.91 -13.44 -8.16
C ALA A 892 19.30 -12.30 -7.34
N ALA A 893 19.21 -11.10 -7.92
CA ALA A 893 18.63 -9.91 -7.25
C ALA A 893 17.16 -10.08 -6.85
N VAL A 894 16.35 -10.66 -7.74
CA VAL A 894 14.93 -10.90 -7.43
C VAL A 894 14.74 -12.03 -6.41
N ARG A 895 15.60 -13.07 -6.41
CA ARG A 895 15.59 -14.12 -5.38
C ARG A 895 16.03 -13.58 -4.01
N ALA A 896 16.97 -12.64 -3.98
CA ALA A 896 17.38 -11.97 -2.74
C ALA A 896 16.23 -11.14 -2.14
N GLY A 897 15.32 -10.61 -2.96
CA GLY A 897 14.13 -9.84 -2.52
C GLY A 897 13.03 -10.66 -1.85
N ARG A 898 13.11 -12.02 -1.86
CA ARG A 898 12.04 -12.92 -1.37
C ARG A 898 11.53 -12.63 0.04
N VAL A 899 12.39 -12.04 0.87
CA VAL A 899 12.14 -11.78 2.29
C VAL A 899 11.46 -10.43 2.52
N THR A 900 11.76 -9.44 1.68
CA THR A 900 11.35 -8.04 1.87
C THR A 900 10.15 -7.67 1.02
N ASP A 901 10.05 -8.24 -0.18
CA ASP A 901 9.09 -7.82 -1.20
C ASP A 901 7.65 -8.25 -0.87
N THR A 902 6.67 -7.47 -1.33
CA THR A 902 5.24 -7.75 -1.18
C THR A 902 4.79 -8.78 -2.21
N ALA A 903 3.55 -9.25 -2.15
CA ALA A 903 3.05 -10.19 -3.16
C ALA A 903 2.68 -9.56 -4.51
N ALA A 904 2.84 -8.23 -4.66
CA ALA A 904 2.44 -7.48 -5.84
C ALA A 904 3.16 -7.90 -7.14
N THR A 905 2.57 -7.59 -8.29
CA THR A 905 3.17 -7.82 -9.61
C THR A 905 4.09 -6.68 -10.03
N CYS A 906 3.73 -5.42 -9.76
CA CYS A 906 4.51 -4.27 -10.18
C CYS A 906 5.85 -4.15 -9.43
N HIS A 907 5.79 -4.25 -8.10
CA HIS A 907 6.96 -4.16 -7.23
C HIS A 907 6.94 -5.21 -6.11
N GLY A 908 6.72 -6.47 -6.50
CA GLY A 908 6.69 -7.59 -5.57
C GLY A 908 7.09 -8.93 -6.17
N LEU A 909 6.88 -9.97 -5.36
CA LEU A 909 7.23 -11.35 -5.62
C LEU A 909 6.56 -11.90 -6.88
N ALA A 910 5.33 -11.47 -7.20
CA ALA A 910 4.64 -12.02 -8.34
C ALA A 910 5.32 -11.63 -9.67
N GLY A 911 5.70 -10.36 -9.84
CA GLY A 911 6.41 -9.90 -11.02
C GLY A 911 7.86 -10.41 -11.08
N ASN A 912 8.49 -10.60 -9.93
CA ASN A 912 9.79 -11.24 -9.82
C ASN A 912 9.74 -12.71 -10.29
N ALA A 913 8.71 -13.45 -9.90
CA ALA A 913 8.53 -14.84 -10.30
C ALA A 913 8.18 -14.97 -11.79
N GLU A 914 7.38 -14.06 -12.35
CA GLU A 914 7.11 -14.01 -13.81
C GLU A 914 8.41 -13.88 -14.62
N PHE A 915 9.34 -13.02 -14.19
CA PHE A 915 10.66 -12.93 -14.82
C PHE A 915 11.46 -14.23 -14.69
N LEU A 916 11.45 -14.88 -13.52
CA LEU A 916 12.14 -16.16 -13.34
C LEU A 916 11.52 -17.28 -14.21
N LEU A 917 10.21 -17.24 -14.47
CA LEU A 917 9.57 -18.14 -15.44
C LEU A 917 10.00 -17.85 -16.87
N ASP A 918 10.10 -16.57 -17.26
CA ASP A 918 10.66 -16.17 -18.57
C ASP A 918 12.11 -16.70 -18.72
N ALA A 919 12.93 -16.56 -17.67
CA ALA A 919 14.29 -17.05 -17.67
C ALA A 919 14.36 -18.58 -17.79
N ALA A 920 13.51 -19.31 -17.06
CA ALA A 920 13.46 -20.77 -17.16
C ALA A 920 13.10 -21.24 -18.57
N GLU A 921 12.10 -20.61 -19.19
CA GLU A 921 11.58 -20.97 -20.50
C GLU A 921 12.59 -20.67 -21.62
N LEU A 922 13.18 -19.47 -21.62
CA LEU A 922 14.06 -19.01 -22.71
C LEU A 922 15.51 -19.50 -22.57
N THR A 923 15.93 -19.91 -21.37
CA THR A 923 17.31 -20.43 -21.15
C THR A 923 17.37 -21.95 -20.98
N GLY A 924 16.24 -22.60 -20.66
CA GLY A 924 16.18 -24.02 -20.32
C GLY A 924 16.74 -24.37 -18.94
N ASP A 925 17.13 -23.39 -18.12
CA ASP A 925 17.69 -23.64 -16.78
C ASP A 925 16.59 -23.80 -15.72
N ALA A 926 16.46 -25.03 -15.21
CA ALA A 926 15.47 -25.39 -14.19
C ALA A 926 15.64 -24.61 -12.86
N ARG A 927 16.83 -24.04 -12.59
CA ARG A 927 17.08 -23.24 -11.37
C ARG A 927 16.22 -21.98 -11.32
N HIS A 928 15.91 -21.35 -12.46
CA HIS A 928 15.03 -20.18 -12.46
C HIS A 928 13.60 -20.57 -12.10
N ARG A 929 13.09 -21.70 -12.60
CA ARG A 929 11.76 -22.22 -12.23
C ARG A 929 11.68 -22.55 -10.73
N ALA A 930 12.69 -23.22 -10.19
CA ALA A 930 12.78 -23.48 -8.74
C ALA A 930 12.81 -22.16 -7.94
N GLY A 931 13.48 -21.13 -8.48
CA GLY A 931 13.46 -19.78 -7.92
C GLY A 931 12.06 -19.17 -7.91
N ALA A 932 11.30 -19.26 -9.01
CA ALA A 932 9.92 -18.79 -9.07
C ALA A 932 9.02 -19.52 -8.05
N GLU A 933 9.16 -20.83 -7.92
CA GLU A 933 8.41 -21.64 -6.94
C GLU A 933 8.72 -21.21 -5.50
N LEU A 934 9.99 -20.94 -5.19
CA LEU A 934 10.40 -20.40 -3.89
C LEU A 934 9.73 -19.04 -3.59
N LEU A 935 9.67 -18.13 -4.58
CA LEU A 935 8.99 -16.84 -4.40
C LEU A 935 7.48 -17.04 -4.12
N VAL A 936 6.84 -17.99 -4.78
CA VAL A 936 5.42 -18.33 -4.53
C VAL A 936 5.22 -18.96 -3.15
N GLU A 937 6.18 -19.74 -2.63
CA GLU A 937 6.12 -20.21 -1.23
C GLU A 937 6.18 -19.05 -0.22
N HIS A 938 7.00 -18.03 -0.49
CA HIS A 938 7.02 -16.80 0.33
C HIS A 938 5.70 -16.03 0.23
N MET A 939 5.08 -15.94 -0.95
CA MET A 939 3.74 -15.37 -1.10
C MET A 939 2.70 -16.16 -0.29
N ALA A 940 2.79 -17.49 -0.31
CA ALA A 940 1.90 -18.37 0.46
C ALA A 940 2.04 -18.19 1.97
N ALA A 941 3.26 -17.97 2.47
CA ALA A 941 3.51 -17.65 3.88
C ALA A 941 2.86 -16.32 4.31
N GLN A 942 2.66 -15.39 3.37
CA GLN A 942 1.98 -14.11 3.59
C GLN A 942 0.45 -14.19 3.43
N ALA A 943 -0.09 -15.33 2.98
CA ALA A 943 -1.51 -15.47 2.66
C ALA A 943 -2.44 -15.26 3.87
N VAL A 944 -3.65 -14.78 3.58
CA VAL A 944 -4.69 -14.40 4.54
C VAL A 944 -5.95 -15.22 4.33
N LEU A 945 -6.67 -15.56 5.40
CA LEU A 945 -7.99 -16.16 5.32
C LEU A 945 -9.09 -15.08 5.25
N ARG A 946 -10.00 -15.23 4.29
CA ARG A 946 -11.20 -14.40 4.11
C ARG A 946 -12.38 -15.33 3.83
N ASP A 947 -13.28 -15.45 4.79
CA ASP A 947 -14.50 -16.27 4.65
C ASP A 947 -14.18 -17.70 4.19
N GLY A 948 -13.20 -18.34 4.86
CA GLY A 948 -12.73 -19.70 4.58
C GLY A 948 -11.75 -19.83 3.39
N ARG A 949 -11.58 -18.78 2.57
CA ARG A 949 -10.69 -18.75 1.40
C ARG A 949 -9.29 -18.32 1.78
N LEU A 950 -8.26 -19.05 1.33
CA LEU A 950 -6.85 -18.66 1.46
C LEU A 950 -6.43 -17.79 0.28
N LEU A 951 -6.10 -16.53 0.55
CA LEU A 951 -5.89 -15.50 -0.46
C LEU A 951 -4.54 -14.83 -0.32
N VAL A 952 -3.98 -14.39 -1.45
CA VAL A 952 -2.78 -13.55 -1.47
C VAL A 952 -3.21 -12.11 -1.17
N PRO A 953 -2.60 -11.43 -0.17
CA PRO A 953 -2.96 -10.06 0.17
C PRO A 953 -2.43 -9.04 -0.86
N ASP A 954 -2.98 -7.83 -0.81
CA ASP A 954 -2.51 -6.66 -1.57
C ASP A 954 -1.09 -6.22 -1.16
N GLU A 955 -0.52 -5.27 -1.91
CA GLU A 955 0.82 -4.72 -1.69
C GLU A 955 1.01 -4.15 -0.28
N ASN A 956 -0.05 -3.57 0.29
CA ASN A 956 -0.04 -2.98 1.62
C ASN A 956 -0.08 -4.06 2.72
N ARG A 957 -0.36 -5.32 2.37
CA ARG A 957 -0.58 -6.47 3.26
C ARG A 957 -1.71 -6.22 4.26
N THR A 958 -2.79 -5.59 3.81
CA THR A 958 -3.90 -5.15 4.68
C THR A 958 -5.25 -5.66 4.22
N SER A 959 -5.44 -5.76 2.91
CA SER A 959 -6.68 -6.18 2.28
C SER A 959 -6.40 -7.22 1.21
N VAL A 960 -7.46 -7.62 0.51
CA VAL A 960 -7.40 -8.41 -0.71
C VAL A 960 -8.23 -7.66 -1.73
N LEU A 961 -7.56 -7.06 -2.71
CA LEU A 961 -8.18 -6.28 -3.78
C LEU A 961 -7.98 -6.99 -5.11
N ALA A 962 -8.90 -6.79 -6.06
CA ALA A 962 -8.88 -7.47 -7.36
C ALA A 962 -7.89 -6.87 -8.38
N GLU A 963 -7.10 -5.87 -7.98
CA GLU A 963 -6.17 -5.14 -8.84
C GLU A 963 -5.09 -6.06 -9.45
N TYR A 964 -4.61 -5.72 -10.65
CA TYR A 964 -3.62 -6.53 -11.35
C TYR A 964 -2.19 -6.26 -10.87
N ALA A 965 -1.78 -5.00 -10.78
CA ALA A 965 -0.39 -4.67 -10.44
C ALA A 965 -0.08 -4.84 -8.96
N THR A 966 -1.06 -4.57 -8.10
CA THR A 966 -0.90 -4.34 -6.66
C THR A 966 -1.73 -5.34 -5.83
N GLY A 967 -2.55 -6.17 -6.48
CA GLY A 967 -3.53 -7.03 -5.84
C GLY A 967 -3.55 -8.48 -6.32
N LEU A 968 -4.69 -9.13 -6.06
CA LEU A 968 -4.91 -10.57 -6.23
C LEU A 968 -4.84 -11.03 -7.68
N ALA A 969 -5.33 -10.23 -8.64
CA ALA A 969 -5.40 -10.67 -10.04
C ALA A 969 -4.01 -10.94 -10.63
N GLY A 970 -3.02 -10.09 -10.34
CA GLY A 970 -1.64 -10.32 -10.77
C GLY A 970 -1.03 -11.60 -10.19
N SER A 971 -1.28 -11.86 -8.90
CA SER A 971 -0.85 -13.09 -8.24
C SER A 971 -1.51 -14.33 -8.86
N LEU A 972 -2.79 -14.25 -9.22
CA LEU A 972 -3.49 -15.35 -9.89
C LEU A 972 -3.01 -15.59 -11.31
N SER A 973 -2.65 -14.54 -12.05
CA SER A 973 -2.01 -14.66 -13.36
C SER A 973 -0.73 -15.49 -13.29
N LEU A 974 0.14 -15.18 -12.32
CA LEU A 974 1.35 -15.96 -12.05
C LEU A 974 1.03 -17.41 -11.69
N LEU A 975 0.08 -17.64 -10.77
CA LEU A 975 -0.27 -18.98 -10.32
C LEU A 975 -0.83 -19.85 -11.47
N LEU A 976 -1.62 -19.25 -12.37
CA LEU A 976 -2.08 -19.91 -13.60
C LEU A 976 -0.91 -20.30 -14.50
N ARG A 977 0.03 -19.37 -14.76
CA ARG A 977 1.21 -19.64 -15.60
C ARG A 977 2.14 -20.68 -14.96
N LEU A 978 2.39 -20.60 -13.66
CA LEU A 978 3.24 -21.55 -12.96
C LEU A 978 2.68 -22.97 -13.05
N ARG A 979 1.34 -23.12 -12.91
CA ARG A 979 0.67 -24.42 -12.93
C ARG A 979 0.50 -25.01 -14.32
N TYR A 980 0.04 -24.20 -15.28
CA TYR A 980 -0.39 -24.68 -16.60
C TYR A 980 0.57 -24.30 -17.73
N GLY A 981 1.60 -23.49 -17.45
CA GLY A 981 2.50 -22.96 -18.46
C GLY A 981 1.87 -21.87 -19.34
N GLY A 982 2.43 -21.71 -20.53
CA GLY A 982 2.00 -20.72 -21.51
C GLY A 982 2.70 -19.36 -21.37
N PRO A 983 2.42 -18.44 -22.30
CA PRO A 983 3.12 -17.17 -22.40
C PRO A 983 2.88 -16.29 -21.17
N ARG A 984 3.78 -15.34 -20.99
CA ARG A 984 3.63 -14.29 -19.97
C ARG A 984 2.41 -13.43 -20.31
N ALA A 985 1.59 -13.13 -19.30
CA ALA A 985 0.43 -12.28 -19.49
C ALA A 985 0.85 -10.86 -19.94
N TRP A 986 0.05 -10.28 -20.84
CA TRP A 986 0.26 -8.93 -21.40
C TRP A 986 1.57 -8.76 -22.18
N LEU A 987 2.11 -9.86 -22.71
CA LEU A 987 3.19 -9.86 -23.69
C LEU A 987 2.78 -10.62 -24.95
N PRO A 988 3.16 -10.10 -26.14
CA PRO A 988 3.05 -10.66 -27.47
C PRO A 988 2.98 -12.16 -27.78
N GLU A 989 3.39 -13.03 -26.87
CA GLU A 989 4.23 -14.18 -27.22
C GLU A 989 3.44 -15.38 -27.76
N GLY A 990 4.06 -16.12 -28.68
CA GLY A 990 3.42 -17.18 -29.46
C GLY A 990 3.05 -16.72 -30.87
N GLY A 991 3.18 -17.63 -31.86
CA GLY A 991 2.83 -17.34 -33.25
C GLY A 991 1.31 -17.34 -33.50
N PRO A 992 0.85 -16.85 -34.67
CA PRO A 992 -0.55 -16.98 -35.07
C PRO A 992 -0.89 -18.46 -35.21
N GLY A 993 -1.52 -19.03 -34.19
CA GLY A 993 -1.92 -20.44 -34.16
C GLY A 993 -1.41 -21.30 -33.01
N HIS A 994 -0.81 -20.74 -31.96
CA HIS A 994 -0.67 -21.51 -30.71
C HIS A 994 -2.02 -21.50 -29.96
N PRO A 995 -2.70 -22.66 -29.82
CA PRO A 995 -4.02 -22.75 -29.17
C PRO A 995 -3.99 -22.35 -27.69
#